data_AF-A0A8T5J6Z5-F1
#
_entry.id   AF-A0A8T5J6Z5-F1
#
_cell.length_a   1.000
_cell.length_b   1.000
_cell.length_c   1.000
_cell.angle_alpha   90.00
_cell.angle_beta   90.00
_cell.angle_gamma   90.00
#
_symmetry.space_group_name_H-M   'P 1'
#
loop_
_entity.id
_entity.type
_entity.pdbx_description
1 polymer ?
#
loop_
_entity_poly.entity_id
_entity_poly.type
_entity_poly.pdbx_seq_one_letter_code
_entity_poly.pdbx_strand_id
1 'polypeptide(L)'
;VNGDRFPTNWKQALDSDGDRIGDNHGPDCCETELETSELAQTPDLFPYNPKQYKDDDNDGYGDNDSDQESGDKCWWIQGYSYRDRLGCVDTDGDGASDPSDFGTSREWTEEDGADWWPNDGTQWADSDGDGYGDNSSDGATLPDKFPTNPAAANDTDDDGYPNNWTALEDATNRAGLYLDNCPNEYGNSTTSVDTVGAIVAYYGCTDTDGDGREDSADSFPDDSTQVADSDGDGWGDNQNGNEPDKCPYDYGVINGTMGVGCPIVGNEVDSDNDGISDELDDCNNTAEGQDVDSVGCSEYQKDDDQDFVSNAEDMCPSTPVGETVDGIGCSDSQKEVDSDDDGIFDPYDSCPDSNPELTIDENGCNLAQKDTDDDGVNDLMDECPGTEIGIPVLSNGCLNEAALAEDIDGDGYKGPYSYNPDTDTHEGDAFPLDVTQWEDMDGDGYGDSQAPGANESDDCPEVWGNSTMKSRFGCLDSDGDGYHDFLGDDKFPQESTQWEDKDLDSWGDNPDGVDADQCLNTSVAGDRTAQARINYGCADYQSDNDGDGVFDDIDACLNTEPGAKVTPRGCKIEEVQNTDDEDELILGMNANLFLAISGIGGIFVIVLVVIIIRRLGGNSLVLEDDDDWDDDEADDDDDFMPSVLGRNQSRGPPGGAGPSRGPPGGAGPSRGPPGGAGPSRGPPGGPNRGQQPSLDPRGPARGQSTGKKVAKRKPIGDKVRKSKLVIDPDLFSQDELGDRVAAVDWTKGALKGGTDERSILMQLQTTGWSAPQSRAIIDLSKQ
;
A
#
# COMPACT_ATOMS: atom_id res chain seq x y z
N VAL A 1 42.08 44.75 -28.70
CA VAL A 1 40.91 45.63 -28.48
C VAL A 1 40.08 45.66 -29.75
N ASN A 2 39.01 44.87 -29.71
CA ASN A 2 37.86 44.79 -30.62
C ASN A 2 38.07 44.00 -31.92
N GLY A 3 37.93 42.68 -31.80
CA GLY A 3 36.92 41.95 -32.55
C GLY A 3 36.34 40.85 -31.66
N ASP A 4 35.08 40.40 -31.69
CA ASP A 4 33.83 40.86 -32.29
C ASP A 4 32.81 41.02 -31.15
N ARG A 5 32.20 42.20 -31.04
CA ARG A 5 31.11 42.50 -30.06
C ARG A 5 29.81 42.87 -30.77
N PHE A 6 29.69 42.60 -32.08
CA PHE A 6 28.62 43.17 -32.93
C PHE A 6 28.14 42.25 -34.08
N PRO A 7 26.83 41.95 -34.17
CA PRO A 7 26.22 41.00 -35.12
C PRO A 7 26.17 41.45 -36.59
N THR A 8 26.96 42.46 -37.00
CA THR A 8 26.94 43.00 -38.37
C THR A 8 28.31 43.15 -39.03
N ASN A 9 29.39 42.71 -38.38
CA ASN A 9 30.76 42.87 -38.90
C ASN A 9 31.54 41.56 -38.83
N TRP A 10 31.45 40.73 -39.87
CA TRP A 10 32.04 39.39 -40.00
C TRP A 10 33.59 39.30 -40.00
N LYS A 11 34.31 40.33 -39.54
CA LYS A 11 35.77 40.52 -39.73
C LYS A 11 36.55 40.80 -38.45
N GLN A 12 36.02 40.48 -37.27
CA GLN A 12 36.61 40.90 -36.02
C GLN A 12 36.80 39.67 -35.11
N ALA A 13 37.95 39.01 -35.18
CA ALA A 13 38.28 37.88 -34.32
C ALA A 13 38.29 38.28 -32.83
N LEU A 14 37.47 37.61 -32.01
CA LEU A 14 37.54 37.60 -30.54
C LEU A 14 38.36 36.40 -30.12
N ASP A 15 39.16 36.58 -29.07
CA ASP A 15 39.95 35.55 -28.40
C ASP A 15 39.57 35.73 -26.94
N SER A 16 38.54 34.99 -26.54
CA SER A 16 37.83 35.21 -25.27
C SER A 16 38.62 34.71 -24.07
N ASP A 17 39.50 33.71 -24.24
CA ASP A 17 40.29 33.10 -23.18
C ASP A 17 41.80 33.42 -23.22
N GLY A 18 42.27 34.05 -24.30
CA GLY A 18 43.63 34.56 -24.45
C GLY A 18 44.63 33.51 -24.97
N ASP A 19 44.17 32.41 -25.54
CA ASP A 19 45.00 31.33 -26.10
C ASP A 19 45.61 31.67 -27.48
N ARG A 20 45.18 32.81 -28.05
CA ARG A 20 45.59 33.38 -29.34
C ARG A 20 44.92 32.73 -30.56
N ILE A 21 43.91 31.93 -30.36
CA ILE A 21 43.00 31.36 -31.37
C ILE A 21 41.67 32.11 -31.23
N GLY A 22 40.91 32.18 -32.32
CA GLY A 22 39.76 33.07 -32.40
C GLY A 22 38.43 32.32 -32.32
N ASP A 23 37.48 32.82 -31.52
CA ASP A 23 36.13 32.29 -31.27
C ASP A 23 35.22 32.19 -32.53
N ASN A 24 35.64 32.64 -33.71
CA ASN A 24 34.73 32.93 -34.83
C ASN A 24 34.66 31.83 -35.91
N HIS A 25 33.51 31.16 -35.99
CA HIS A 25 33.14 30.26 -37.09
C HIS A 25 32.42 31.03 -38.22
N GLY A 26 33.03 31.20 -39.40
CA GLY A 26 32.39 31.89 -40.53
C GLY A 26 33.02 31.69 -41.93
N PRO A 27 32.27 31.90 -43.04
CA PRO A 27 32.58 31.29 -44.35
C PRO A 27 33.63 32.00 -45.23
N ASP A 28 34.38 33.01 -44.76
CA ASP A 28 35.22 33.81 -45.67
C ASP A 28 36.53 34.33 -45.02
N CYS A 29 37.56 33.49 -45.12
CA CYS A 29 38.85 33.83 -45.71
C CYS A 29 39.48 35.19 -45.32
N CYS A 30 40.07 35.33 -44.13
CA CYS A 30 41.18 36.29 -43.91
C CYS A 30 42.06 35.82 -42.74
N GLU A 31 43.28 35.38 -43.04
CA GLU A 31 44.39 35.23 -42.10
C GLU A 31 44.50 36.47 -41.20
N THR A 32 44.31 36.30 -39.89
CA THR A 32 44.84 37.22 -38.90
C THR A 32 46.19 36.68 -38.46
N GLU A 33 47.27 37.37 -38.82
CA GLU A 33 48.61 37.06 -38.33
C GLU A 33 48.66 37.18 -36.80
N LEU A 34 48.33 36.10 -36.10
CA LEU A 34 48.70 35.92 -34.69
C LEU A 34 49.75 34.83 -34.47
N GLU A 35 50.05 33.96 -35.46
CA GLU A 35 51.39 33.45 -35.81
C GLU A 35 51.30 32.47 -36.99
N THR A 36 52.43 32.26 -37.66
CA THR A 36 52.59 31.56 -38.95
C THR A 36 52.52 30.02 -38.88
N SER A 37 51.72 29.44 -37.99
CA SER A 37 51.51 27.99 -37.93
C SER A 37 50.16 27.62 -38.54
N GLU A 38 50.04 26.40 -39.07
CA GLU A 38 48.84 25.88 -39.72
C GLU A 38 47.59 25.81 -38.80
N LEU A 39 47.75 26.18 -37.52
CA LEU A 39 46.72 26.24 -36.47
C LEU A 39 45.83 27.49 -36.55
N ALA A 40 46.25 28.56 -37.23
CA ALA A 40 45.47 29.80 -37.35
C ALA A 40 44.28 29.72 -38.35
N GLN A 41 43.93 28.52 -38.82
CA GLN A 41 42.84 28.28 -39.78
C GLN A 41 41.63 27.56 -39.17
N THR A 42 41.79 26.96 -37.98
CA THR A 42 40.70 26.32 -37.25
C THR A 42 40.10 27.33 -36.28
N PRO A 43 38.80 27.61 -36.36
CA PRO A 43 38.12 28.42 -35.34
C PRO A 43 38.21 27.72 -33.99
N ASP A 44 38.31 28.51 -32.93
CA ASP A 44 38.34 28.00 -31.56
C ASP A 44 36.99 27.35 -31.21
N LEU A 45 37.00 26.04 -31.00
CA LEU A 45 35.82 25.26 -30.58
C LEU A 45 35.54 25.38 -29.07
N PHE A 46 36.50 25.88 -28.29
CA PHE A 46 36.40 26.07 -26.84
C PHE A 46 36.74 27.51 -26.41
N PRO A 47 35.91 28.52 -26.76
CA PRO A 47 36.19 29.95 -26.60
C PRO A 47 36.51 30.47 -25.18
N TYR A 48 36.37 29.62 -24.16
CA TYR A 48 36.55 29.98 -22.76
C TYR A 48 37.59 29.10 -22.05
N ASN A 49 38.19 28.12 -22.74
CA ASN A 49 39.18 27.23 -22.15
C ASN A 49 40.54 27.43 -22.83
N PRO A 50 41.47 28.18 -22.23
CA PRO A 50 42.72 28.55 -22.88
C PRO A 50 43.70 27.40 -23.09
N LYS A 51 43.33 26.18 -22.69
CA LYS A 51 44.09 24.95 -22.95
C LYS A 51 43.53 24.14 -24.13
N GLN A 52 42.31 24.44 -24.59
CA GLN A 52 41.56 23.71 -25.59
C GLN A 52 41.13 24.62 -26.72
N TYR A 53 41.19 24.15 -27.97
CA TYR A 53 40.73 24.93 -29.13
C TYR A 53 40.29 24.08 -30.32
N LYS A 54 40.47 22.75 -30.23
CA LYS A 54 40.25 21.80 -31.31
C LYS A 54 39.57 20.54 -30.76
N ASP A 55 38.68 19.98 -31.56
CA ASP A 55 37.87 18.79 -31.31
C ASP A 55 37.65 18.16 -32.70
N ASP A 56 38.31 17.04 -32.98
CA ASP A 56 38.39 16.42 -34.31
C ASP A 56 37.18 15.54 -34.62
N ASP A 57 36.55 14.94 -33.61
CA ASP A 57 35.41 14.03 -33.74
C ASP A 57 34.07 14.65 -33.33
N ASN A 58 34.07 15.89 -32.85
CA ASN A 58 32.93 16.73 -32.48
C ASN A 58 32.10 16.14 -31.34
N ASP A 59 32.77 15.66 -30.31
CA ASP A 59 32.15 15.07 -29.13
C ASP A 59 32.03 16.06 -27.94
N GLY A 60 32.68 17.22 -28.06
CA GLY A 60 32.67 18.27 -27.04
C GLY A 60 33.82 18.18 -26.04
N TYR A 61 34.75 17.25 -26.18
CA TYR A 61 36.04 17.21 -25.50
C TYR A 61 37.14 17.70 -26.43
N GLY A 62 38.16 18.35 -25.87
CA GLY A 62 39.20 18.97 -26.68
C GLY A 62 40.46 18.12 -26.82
N ASP A 63 40.97 17.97 -28.04
CA ASP A 63 42.10 17.08 -28.40
C ASP A 63 43.49 17.60 -28.01
N ASN A 64 43.57 18.78 -27.41
CA ASN A 64 44.86 19.45 -27.32
C ASN A 64 45.77 18.81 -26.26
N ASP A 65 46.99 18.45 -26.69
CA ASP A 65 48.08 17.96 -25.82
C ASP A 65 48.41 18.88 -24.63
N SER A 66 47.99 20.16 -24.66
CA SER A 66 48.16 21.11 -23.56
C SER A 66 47.28 20.82 -22.35
N ASP A 67 46.25 20.00 -22.50
CA ASP A 67 45.30 19.66 -21.45
C ASP A 67 45.25 18.14 -21.21
N GLN A 68 46.21 17.67 -20.43
CA GLN A 68 46.31 16.24 -20.10
C GLN A 68 45.23 15.79 -19.09
N GLU A 69 44.53 16.74 -18.44
CA GLU A 69 43.56 16.45 -17.39
C GLU A 69 42.15 16.39 -17.98
N SER A 70 41.65 17.49 -18.56
CA SER A 70 40.28 17.59 -19.08
C SER A 70 40.14 17.40 -20.60
N GLY A 71 41.25 17.14 -21.29
CA GLY A 71 41.23 16.88 -22.73
C GLY A 71 40.75 15.49 -23.08
N ASP A 72 40.23 15.41 -24.30
CA ASP A 72 39.75 14.19 -24.92
C ASP A 72 40.86 13.14 -24.93
N LYS A 73 40.53 11.98 -24.38
CA LYS A 73 41.41 10.83 -24.35
C LYS A 73 41.25 10.00 -25.62
N CYS A 74 40.12 10.05 -26.32
CA CYS A 74 39.81 9.30 -27.53
C CYS A 74 39.67 10.12 -28.81
N TRP A 75 40.25 11.32 -28.89
CA TRP A 75 40.51 12.30 -30.00
C TRP A 75 40.27 12.00 -31.51
N TRP A 76 39.94 10.78 -31.93
CA TRP A 76 39.50 10.44 -33.28
C TRP A 76 38.20 9.62 -33.30
N ILE A 77 37.61 9.31 -32.14
CA ILE A 77 36.34 8.59 -31.98
C ILE A 77 35.45 9.37 -31.03
N GLN A 78 34.34 9.84 -31.57
CA GLN A 78 33.31 10.53 -30.81
C GLN A 78 32.85 9.69 -29.61
N GLY A 79 32.98 10.27 -28.42
CA GLY A 79 32.62 9.67 -27.15
C GLY A 79 32.02 10.66 -26.17
N TYR A 80 31.35 10.17 -25.13
CA TYR A 80 30.69 11.05 -24.15
C TYR A 80 30.97 10.65 -22.70
N SER A 81 31.90 9.71 -22.48
CA SER A 81 32.32 9.33 -21.13
C SER A 81 32.91 10.52 -20.37
N TYR A 82 32.60 10.60 -19.08
CA TYR A 82 33.03 11.68 -18.20
C TYR A 82 33.56 11.24 -16.83
N ARG A 83 33.37 9.97 -16.43
CA ARG A 83 33.79 9.43 -15.12
C ARG A 83 35.26 9.02 -15.11
N ASP A 84 35.71 8.36 -16.17
CA ASP A 84 37.04 7.78 -16.28
C ASP A 84 37.87 8.48 -17.38
N ARG A 85 37.82 7.99 -18.61
CA ARG A 85 38.62 8.39 -19.74
C ARG A 85 37.73 9.30 -20.59
N LEU A 86 37.83 10.60 -20.33
CA LEU A 86 37.00 11.65 -20.95
C LEU A 86 36.99 11.59 -22.48
N GLY A 87 35.80 11.74 -23.10
CA GLY A 87 35.64 11.80 -24.57
C GLY A 87 35.74 10.45 -25.28
N CYS A 88 35.56 9.35 -24.55
CA CYS A 88 35.58 8.01 -25.12
C CYS A 88 34.18 7.42 -25.24
N VAL A 89 34.07 6.37 -26.06
CA VAL A 89 32.80 5.67 -26.29
C VAL A 89 32.28 5.15 -24.96
N ASP A 90 31.01 5.42 -24.73
CA ASP A 90 30.20 5.02 -23.58
C ASP A 90 28.87 4.56 -24.19
N THR A 91 28.64 3.25 -24.16
CA THR A 91 27.54 2.63 -24.92
C THR A 91 26.19 2.79 -24.24
N ASP A 92 26.12 2.85 -22.92
CA ASP A 92 24.87 2.96 -22.14
C ASP A 92 24.64 4.34 -21.50
N GLY A 93 25.66 5.21 -21.50
CA GLY A 93 25.55 6.62 -21.14
C GLY A 93 25.66 6.90 -19.65
N ASP A 94 26.23 5.99 -18.85
CA ASP A 94 26.42 6.20 -17.41
C ASP A 94 27.63 7.07 -17.04
N GLY A 95 28.44 7.38 -18.05
CA GLY A 95 29.63 8.20 -17.98
C GLY A 95 30.94 7.44 -17.91
N ALA A 96 30.96 6.12 -17.74
CA ALA A 96 32.16 5.30 -17.82
C ALA A 96 32.45 4.89 -19.28
N SER A 97 33.73 4.71 -19.63
CA SER A 97 34.11 4.40 -21.01
C SER A 97 34.24 2.90 -21.26
N ASP A 98 33.73 2.45 -22.41
CA ASP A 98 33.84 1.06 -22.86
C ASP A 98 35.31 0.60 -22.91
N PRO A 99 35.60 -0.64 -22.51
CA PRO A 99 36.92 -1.25 -22.68
C PRO A 99 37.37 -1.19 -24.14
N SER A 100 38.47 -0.48 -24.40
CA SER A 100 38.94 -0.26 -25.77
C SER A 100 40.39 0.19 -25.86
N ASP A 101 41.00 0.00 -27.03
CA ASP A 101 42.35 0.47 -27.36
C ASP A 101 42.39 1.89 -27.96
N PHE A 102 41.26 2.60 -27.95
CA PHE A 102 41.16 3.96 -28.46
C PHE A 102 41.83 4.95 -27.51
N GLY A 103 42.55 5.92 -28.09
CA GLY A 103 43.18 6.99 -27.30
C GLY A 103 44.47 6.62 -26.58
N THR A 104 44.81 5.33 -26.50
CA THR A 104 45.92 4.82 -25.69
C THR A 104 46.88 3.95 -26.51
N SER A 105 48.05 3.62 -25.93
CA SER A 105 49.05 2.74 -26.57
C SER A 105 48.85 1.25 -26.26
N ARG A 106 47.88 0.94 -25.39
CA ARG A 106 47.46 -0.37 -24.89
C ARG A 106 45.97 -0.25 -24.56
N GLU A 107 45.20 -1.30 -24.86
CA GLU A 107 43.81 -1.48 -24.41
C GLU A 107 43.60 -1.03 -22.96
N TRP A 108 42.65 -0.11 -22.79
CA TRP A 108 42.12 0.35 -21.51
C TRP A 108 41.10 -0.69 -21.05
N THR A 109 41.48 -1.45 -20.03
CA THR A 109 40.69 -2.58 -19.54
C THR A 109 39.95 -2.21 -18.26
N GLU A 110 39.08 -3.10 -17.81
CA GLU A 110 38.32 -3.00 -16.56
C GLU A 110 39.25 -2.79 -15.37
N GLU A 111 40.43 -3.44 -15.36
CA GLU A 111 41.49 -3.24 -14.36
C GLU A 111 42.08 -1.82 -14.36
N ASP A 112 42.01 -1.11 -15.50
CA ASP A 112 42.48 0.26 -15.65
C ASP A 112 41.36 1.28 -15.32
N GLY A 113 40.14 0.81 -15.07
CA GLY A 113 38.96 1.63 -14.75
C GLY A 113 38.01 1.84 -15.92
N ALA A 114 38.08 1.00 -16.96
CA ALA A 114 37.03 0.93 -17.99
C ALA A 114 35.74 0.34 -17.39
N ASP A 115 34.63 0.58 -18.08
CA ASP A 115 33.33 0.08 -17.70
C ASP A 115 33.28 -1.46 -17.68
N TRP A 116 32.89 -2.02 -16.53
CA TRP A 116 32.69 -3.45 -16.33
C TRP A 116 31.42 -3.97 -16.99
N TRP A 117 30.39 -3.14 -17.15
CA TRP A 117 29.13 -3.48 -17.81
C TRP A 117 28.74 -2.48 -18.90
N PRO A 118 29.39 -2.53 -20.09
CA PRO A 118 29.17 -1.58 -21.21
C PRO A 118 27.77 -1.51 -21.83
N ASN A 119 26.77 -2.19 -21.27
CA ASN A 119 25.38 -2.13 -21.75
C ASN A 119 24.39 -1.95 -20.60
N ASP A 120 24.89 -1.70 -19.38
CA ASP A 120 24.11 -1.55 -18.17
C ASP A 120 24.48 -0.23 -17.49
N GLY A 121 23.81 0.84 -17.91
CA GLY A 121 24.13 2.18 -17.41
C GLY A 121 23.78 2.44 -15.95
N THR A 122 23.46 1.39 -15.19
CA THR A 122 23.35 1.45 -13.74
C THR A 122 24.61 0.96 -13.02
N GLN A 123 25.56 0.31 -13.70
CA GLN A 123 26.77 -0.25 -13.10
C GLN A 123 28.00 -0.05 -13.98
N TRP A 124 29.08 0.53 -13.40
CA TRP A 124 30.32 0.82 -14.12
C TRP A 124 31.59 0.20 -13.50
N ALA A 125 31.53 -0.30 -12.26
CA ALA A 125 32.70 -0.78 -11.51
C ALA A 125 32.38 -1.95 -10.59
N ASP A 126 33.33 -2.88 -10.48
CA ASP A 126 33.37 -3.99 -9.53
C ASP A 126 34.71 -3.94 -8.78
N SER A 127 34.69 -3.37 -7.57
CA SER A 127 35.91 -3.08 -6.81
C SER A 127 36.55 -4.31 -6.17
N ASP A 128 35.79 -5.37 -5.89
CA ASP A 128 36.29 -6.56 -5.20
C ASP A 128 36.23 -7.86 -6.01
N GLY A 129 35.61 -7.81 -7.19
CA GLY A 129 35.60 -8.85 -8.21
C GLY A 129 34.57 -9.94 -7.98
N ASP A 130 33.54 -9.70 -7.17
CA ASP A 130 32.51 -10.68 -6.85
C ASP A 130 31.35 -10.75 -7.86
N GLY A 131 31.36 -9.82 -8.83
CA GLY A 131 30.40 -9.74 -9.92
C GLY A 131 29.14 -8.94 -9.61
N TYR A 132 29.09 -8.23 -8.49
CA TYR A 132 28.09 -7.22 -8.18
C TYR A 132 28.69 -5.82 -8.39
N GLY A 133 27.85 -4.86 -8.78
CA GLY A 133 28.35 -3.55 -9.16
C GLY A 133 28.36 -2.55 -8.00
N ASP A 134 29.44 -1.78 -7.87
CA ASP A 134 29.69 -0.83 -6.77
C ASP A 134 28.59 0.26 -6.63
N ASN A 135 27.74 0.47 -7.63
CA ASN A 135 26.68 1.46 -7.56
C ASN A 135 25.45 0.92 -6.82
N SER A 136 25.32 1.29 -5.55
CA SER A 136 24.22 0.87 -4.68
C SER A 136 22.94 1.72 -4.78
N SER A 137 22.78 2.54 -5.82
CA SER A 137 21.59 3.40 -5.98
C SER A 137 20.30 2.60 -6.20
N ASP A 138 19.18 3.12 -5.73
CA ASP A 138 17.87 2.49 -5.93
C ASP A 138 17.56 2.24 -7.41
N GLY A 139 17.19 1.01 -7.74
CA GLY A 139 16.91 0.58 -9.12
C GLY A 139 18.13 0.19 -9.94
N ALA A 140 19.34 0.21 -9.37
CA ALA A 140 20.52 -0.36 -10.02
C ALA A 140 20.41 -1.88 -10.17
N THR A 141 21.00 -2.43 -11.23
CA THR A 141 21.06 -3.87 -11.45
C THR A 141 22.17 -4.47 -10.58
N LEU A 142 21.87 -5.58 -9.88
CA LEU A 142 22.84 -6.31 -9.04
C LEU A 142 23.77 -5.40 -8.20
N PRO A 143 23.23 -4.48 -7.38
CA PRO A 143 24.04 -3.58 -6.58
C PRO A 143 24.82 -4.34 -5.50
N ASP A 144 26.07 -3.93 -5.30
CA ASP A 144 26.89 -4.37 -4.19
C ASP A 144 26.74 -3.40 -3.01
N LYS A 145 26.26 -3.92 -1.88
CA LYS A 145 26.12 -3.21 -0.60
C LYS A 145 27.39 -3.31 0.24
N PHE A 146 28.34 -4.15 -0.15
CA PHE A 146 29.67 -4.26 0.44
C PHE A 146 30.80 -4.14 -0.61
N PRO A 147 30.97 -2.97 -1.30
CA PRO A 147 31.86 -2.77 -2.47
C PRO A 147 33.36 -3.05 -2.32
N THR A 148 33.81 -3.57 -1.19
CA THR A 148 35.22 -3.85 -0.91
C THR A 148 35.44 -5.21 -0.28
N ASN A 149 34.37 -5.99 -0.08
CA ASN A 149 34.41 -7.28 0.56
C ASN A 149 33.75 -8.35 -0.31
N PRO A 150 34.54 -9.15 -1.03
CA PRO A 150 34.01 -10.07 -2.02
C PRO A 150 33.27 -11.25 -1.39
N ALA A 151 33.18 -11.35 -0.06
CA ALA A 151 32.44 -12.39 0.63
C ALA A 151 30.92 -12.17 0.57
N ALA A 152 30.47 -10.94 0.40
CA ALA A 152 29.07 -10.55 0.54
C ALA A 152 28.76 -9.40 -0.41
N ALA A 153 27.55 -9.39 -0.98
CA ALA A 153 27.11 -8.30 -1.86
C ALA A 153 25.70 -7.78 -1.55
N ASN A 154 24.80 -8.68 -1.16
CA ASN A 154 23.39 -8.34 -0.98
C ASN A 154 23.07 -7.99 0.48
N ASP A 155 22.42 -6.85 0.66
CA ASP A 155 21.85 -6.32 1.89
C ASP A 155 20.52 -5.66 1.50
N THR A 156 19.39 -6.19 1.97
CA THR A 156 18.06 -5.78 1.48
C THR A 156 17.44 -4.67 2.30
N ASP A 157 17.81 -4.56 3.57
CA ASP A 157 17.35 -3.50 4.47
C ASP A 157 18.45 -2.50 4.85
N ASP A 158 19.66 -2.66 4.31
CA ASP A 158 20.80 -1.75 4.43
C ASP A 158 21.30 -1.58 5.88
N ASP A 159 21.19 -2.63 6.69
CA ASP A 159 21.60 -2.64 8.09
C ASP A 159 23.08 -3.01 8.33
N GLY A 160 23.76 -3.41 7.27
CA GLY A 160 25.17 -3.79 7.28
C GLY A 160 25.41 -5.27 7.57
N TYR A 161 24.36 -6.09 7.67
CA TYR A 161 24.43 -7.54 7.75
C TYR A 161 24.02 -8.17 6.41
N PRO A 162 24.90 -8.95 5.76
CA PRO A 162 24.56 -9.54 4.48
C PRO A 162 23.51 -10.65 4.59
N ASN A 163 22.54 -10.64 3.66
CA ASN A 163 21.52 -11.68 3.56
C ASN A 163 22.14 -13.06 3.28
N ASN A 164 23.20 -13.10 2.48
CA ASN A 164 23.88 -14.32 2.08
C ASN A 164 25.36 -14.08 1.75
N TRP A 165 26.11 -15.19 1.64
CA TRP A 165 27.49 -15.18 1.16
C TRP A 165 27.54 -15.36 -0.35
N THR A 166 28.46 -14.67 -1.00
CA THR A 166 28.74 -14.82 -2.44
C THR A 166 29.50 -16.13 -2.71
N ALA A 167 29.71 -16.46 -3.98
CA ALA A 167 30.52 -17.60 -4.39
C ALA A 167 32.02 -17.46 -4.04
N LEU A 168 32.48 -16.24 -3.75
CA LEU A 168 33.88 -15.95 -3.42
C LEU A 168 34.14 -15.97 -1.90
N GLU A 169 33.14 -16.25 -1.07
CA GLU A 169 33.32 -16.35 0.37
C GLU A 169 34.34 -17.43 0.77
N ASP A 170 35.26 -17.03 1.64
CA ASP A 170 36.07 -17.92 2.46
C ASP A 170 36.10 -17.45 3.92
N ALA A 171 36.38 -18.37 4.84
CA ALA A 171 36.39 -18.04 6.27
C ALA A 171 37.45 -16.98 6.67
N THR A 172 38.30 -16.53 5.75
CA THR A 172 39.32 -15.50 5.95
C THR A 172 38.97 -14.14 5.37
N ASN A 173 38.07 -14.06 4.37
CA ASN A 173 37.66 -12.81 3.73
C ASN A 173 36.37 -12.22 4.27
N ARG A 174 35.60 -12.92 5.12
CA ARG A 174 34.40 -12.37 5.80
C ARG A 174 34.61 -11.04 6.52
N ALA A 175 35.84 -10.68 6.87
CA ALA A 175 36.21 -9.39 7.48
C ALA A 175 35.42 -8.96 8.74
N GLY A 176 34.72 -9.88 9.40
CA GLY A 176 33.89 -9.58 10.57
C GLY A 176 32.39 -9.43 10.27
N LEU A 177 31.96 -9.66 9.04
CA LEU A 177 30.55 -9.76 8.67
C LEU A 177 29.93 -11.04 9.26
N TYR A 178 28.64 -10.94 9.58
CA TYR A 178 27.78 -12.04 10.00
C TYR A 178 26.54 -12.04 9.13
N LEU A 179 26.01 -13.23 8.83
CA LEU A 179 24.77 -13.30 8.06
C LEU A 179 23.63 -12.73 8.86
N ASP A 180 22.78 -12.02 8.13
CA ASP A 180 21.53 -11.50 8.65
C ASP A 180 20.50 -12.62 8.87
N ASN A 181 19.87 -12.56 10.03
CA ASN A 181 18.78 -13.42 10.45
C ASN A 181 17.39 -12.82 10.12
N CYS A 182 17.27 -11.52 9.90
CA CYS A 182 16.04 -10.83 9.49
C CYS A 182 16.23 -9.98 8.21
N PRO A 183 16.44 -10.61 7.02
CA PRO A 183 16.82 -9.95 5.76
C PRO A 183 15.92 -8.87 5.15
N ASN A 184 14.85 -8.46 5.82
CA ASN A 184 13.96 -7.40 5.33
C ASN A 184 13.57 -6.43 6.46
N GLU A 185 14.26 -6.49 7.59
CA GLU A 185 13.96 -5.72 8.79
C GLU A 185 15.28 -5.14 9.33
N TYR A 186 15.51 -3.86 9.04
CA TYR A 186 16.72 -3.17 9.48
C TYR A 186 16.98 -3.39 10.98
N GLY A 187 18.18 -3.86 11.32
CA GLY A 187 18.50 -4.29 12.65
C GLY A 187 19.97 -4.19 13.05
N ASN A 188 20.23 -4.28 14.34
CA ASN A 188 21.60 -4.40 14.84
C ASN A 188 21.73 -5.36 16.02
N SER A 189 20.71 -6.22 16.21
CA SER A 189 20.73 -7.27 17.22
C SER A 189 21.99 -8.11 17.11
N THR A 190 22.40 -8.71 18.23
CA THR A 190 23.55 -9.63 18.23
C THR A 190 23.21 -11.01 18.78
N THR A 191 22.11 -11.13 19.50
CA THR A 191 21.70 -12.37 20.16
C THR A 191 20.19 -12.56 20.21
N SER A 192 19.76 -13.81 20.10
CA SER A 192 18.39 -14.27 20.30
C SER A 192 18.31 -15.24 21.49
N VAL A 193 17.10 -15.69 21.84
CA VAL A 193 16.88 -16.87 22.66
C VAL A 193 16.21 -17.98 21.83
N ASP A 194 16.83 -19.17 21.83
CA ASP A 194 16.26 -20.34 21.17
C ASP A 194 15.03 -20.89 21.91
N THR A 195 14.31 -21.82 21.27
CA THR A 195 13.15 -22.53 21.88
C THR A 195 13.42 -23.26 23.21
N VAL A 196 14.68 -23.37 23.65
CA VAL A 196 15.09 -24.02 24.90
C VAL A 196 15.59 -22.99 25.93
N GLY A 197 15.51 -21.69 25.63
CA GLY A 197 15.97 -20.61 26.52
C GLY A 197 17.47 -20.33 26.42
N ALA A 198 18.18 -20.84 25.41
CA ALA A 198 19.61 -20.62 25.26
C ALA A 198 19.91 -19.40 24.38
N ILE A 199 20.85 -18.57 24.84
CA ILE A 199 21.32 -17.41 24.08
C ILE A 199 22.13 -17.90 22.88
N VAL A 200 21.69 -17.51 21.69
CA VAL A 200 22.34 -17.83 20.40
C VAL A 200 22.70 -16.54 19.67
N ALA A 201 23.70 -16.60 18.79
CA ALA A 201 24.04 -15.46 17.95
C ALA A 201 22.94 -15.26 16.90
N TYR A 202 22.45 -14.02 16.77
CA TYR A 202 21.33 -13.66 15.90
C TYR A 202 21.50 -12.18 15.51
N TYR A 203 21.86 -11.95 14.26
CA TYR A 203 22.32 -10.65 13.78
C TYR A 203 21.34 -10.04 12.78
N GLY A 204 21.27 -8.71 12.71
CA GLY A 204 20.50 -7.98 11.71
C GLY A 204 18.98 -7.96 11.95
N CYS A 205 18.55 -8.07 13.21
CA CYS A 205 17.15 -7.89 13.57
C CYS A 205 16.97 -6.65 14.46
N THR A 206 15.75 -6.13 14.50
CA THR A 206 15.43 -4.94 15.29
C THR A 206 15.74 -5.15 16.78
N ASP A 207 16.47 -4.18 17.36
CA ASP A 207 16.88 -4.10 18.75
C ASP A 207 16.72 -2.62 19.16
N THR A 208 15.56 -2.32 19.73
CA THR A 208 15.06 -0.94 19.93
C THR A 208 15.87 -0.17 20.97
N ASP A 209 16.34 -0.84 22.02
CA ASP A 209 17.10 -0.21 23.10
C ASP A 209 18.63 -0.40 23.01
N GLY A 210 19.09 -1.24 22.08
CA GLY A 210 20.49 -1.43 21.70
C GLY A 210 21.31 -2.22 22.71
N ASP A 211 20.70 -3.11 23.49
CA ASP A 211 21.41 -3.96 24.44
C ASP A 211 21.95 -5.28 23.85
N GLY A 212 21.59 -5.55 22.60
CA GLY A 212 22.08 -6.64 21.77
C GLY A 212 21.10 -7.80 21.62
N ARG A 213 19.88 -7.73 22.19
CA ARG A 213 18.83 -8.74 22.05
C ARG A 213 17.76 -8.26 21.07
N GLU A 214 17.31 -9.13 20.15
CA GLU A 214 16.23 -8.68 19.25
C GLU A 214 14.89 -8.54 19.99
N ASP A 215 14.09 -7.54 19.59
CA ASP A 215 12.84 -7.14 20.24
C ASP A 215 11.86 -8.31 20.45
N SER A 216 11.77 -9.21 19.45
CA SER A 216 10.86 -10.35 19.52
C SER A 216 11.22 -11.39 20.60
N ALA A 217 12.48 -11.41 21.02
CA ALA A 217 13.00 -12.26 22.07
C ALA A 217 13.42 -11.46 23.32
N ASP A 218 13.21 -10.14 23.32
CA ASP A 218 13.35 -9.28 24.47
C ASP A 218 12.03 -9.18 25.23
N SER A 219 12.08 -9.41 26.54
CA SER A 219 10.92 -9.20 27.40
C SER A 219 10.70 -7.72 27.73
N PHE A 220 11.72 -6.88 27.50
CA PHE A 220 11.74 -5.45 27.76
C PHE A 220 12.42 -4.68 26.60
N PRO A 221 11.83 -4.63 25.39
CA PRO A 221 12.46 -4.02 24.20
C PRO A 221 12.84 -2.53 24.31
N ASP A 222 12.35 -1.83 25.32
CA ASP A 222 12.58 -0.40 25.56
C ASP A 222 13.53 -0.13 26.76
N ASP A 223 14.03 -1.16 27.44
CA ASP A 223 14.88 -1.03 28.63
C ASP A 223 16.15 -1.88 28.50
N SER A 224 17.19 -1.26 27.92
CA SER A 224 18.53 -1.85 27.71
C SER A 224 19.26 -2.40 28.94
N THR A 225 18.65 -2.30 30.12
CA THR A 225 19.16 -2.87 31.36
C THR A 225 18.49 -4.19 31.73
N GLN A 226 17.42 -4.59 31.05
CA GLN A 226 16.63 -5.79 31.25
C GLN A 226 16.41 -6.50 29.91
N VAL A 227 16.62 -7.81 29.87
CA VAL A 227 16.53 -8.62 28.62
C VAL A 227 15.60 -9.83 28.75
N ALA A 228 15.18 -10.14 29.98
CA ALA A 228 14.55 -11.40 30.31
C ALA A 228 13.63 -11.28 31.52
N ASP A 229 12.48 -11.93 31.40
CA ASP A 229 11.50 -12.16 32.45
C ASP A 229 11.27 -13.68 32.58
N SER A 230 11.89 -14.29 33.60
CA SER A 230 11.89 -15.74 33.75
C SER A 230 10.55 -16.32 34.24
N ASP A 231 9.71 -15.53 34.90
CA ASP A 231 8.42 -15.99 35.44
C ASP A 231 7.19 -15.29 34.83
N GLY A 232 7.40 -14.28 33.99
CA GLY A 232 6.39 -13.61 33.19
C GLY A 232 5.60 -12.55 33.97
N ASP A 233 6.13 -12.05 35.08
CA ASP A 233 5.43 -11.11 35.95
C ASP A 233 5.60 -9.64 35.55
N GLY A 234 6.43 -9.35 34.55
CA GLY A 234 6.66 -8.02 34.02
C GLY A 234 7.76 -7.24 34.75
N TRP A 235 8.56 -7.89 35.61
CA TRP A 235 9.76 -7.31 36.20
C TRP A 235 11.03 -8.06 35.78
N GLY A 236 12.05 -7.33 35.35
CA GLY A 236 13.23 -7.95 34.74
C GLY A 236 14.18 -8.64 35.72
N ASP A 237 14.76 -9.76 35.28
CA ASP A 237 15.63 -10.63 36.08
C ASP A 237 16.94 -9.96 36.54
N ASN A 238 17.44 -8.98 35.80
CA ASN A 238 18.75 -8.38 36.04
C ASN A 238 18.71 -7.47 37.26
N GLN A 239 19.22 -7.97 38.39
CA GLN A 239 19.26 -7.24 39.67
C GLN A 239 19.98 -5.88 39.65
N ASN A 240 20.78 -5.60 38.61
CA ASN A 240 21.47 -4.33 38.46
C ASN A 240 20.79 -3.37 37.47
N GLY A 241 19.72 -3.81 36.80
CA GLY A 241 18.95 -3.00 35.87
C GLY A 241 17.90 -2.13 36.54
N ASN A 242 17.06 -1.51 35.74
CA ASN A 242 15.92 -0.72 36.18
C ASN A 242 14.80 -1.65 36.66
N GLU A 243 14.07 -1.18 37.66
CA GLU A 243 12.94 -1.89 38.29
C GLU A 243 13.12 -3.42 38.45
N PRO A 244 14.25 -3.89 39.00
CA PRO A 244 14.57 -5.29 38.90
C PRO A 244 13.74 -6.12 39.86
N ASP A 245 13.25 -7.24 39.34
CA ASP A 245 12.48 -8.21 40.11
C ASP A 245 13.30 -8.68 41.33
N LYS A 246 12.70 -8.69 42.51
CA LYS A 246 13.34 -9.25 43.72
C LYS A 246 13.25 -10.77 43.81
N CYS A 247 12.38 -11.43 43.05
CA CYS A 247 12.17 -12.87 43.03
C CYS A 247 12.10 -13.45 41.60
N PRO A 248 13.21 -13.45 40.82
CA PRO A 248 13.26 -13.74 39.35
C PRO A 248 12.71 -15.08 38.82
N TYR A 249 12.12 -15.92 39.65
CA TYR A 249 11.63 -17.23 39.26
C TYR A 249 10.26 -17.55 39.88
N ASP A 250 9.67 -16.59 40.59
CA ASP A 250 8.43 -16.74 41.35
C ASP A 250 7.50 -15.56 41.02
N TYR A 251 6.54 -15.76 40.11
CA TYR A 251 5.60 -14.72 39.64
C TYR A 251 5.08 -13.80 40.76
N GLY A 252 5.35 -12.51 40.64
CA GLY A 252 5.05 -11.50 41.64
C GLY A 252 4.17 -10.35 41.18
N VAL A 253 4.11 -9.33 42.04
CA VAL A 253 3.35 -8.10 41.80
C VAL A 253 4.10 -6.90 42.38
N ILE A 254 3.73 -5.68 41.97
CA ILE A 254 4.38 -4.43 42.39
C ILE A 254 4.44 -4.24 43.92
N ASN A 255 3.47 -4.79 44.66
CA ASN A 255 3.40 -4.75 46.13
C ASN A 255 3.73 -6.09 46.79
N GLY A 256 4.59 -6.90 46.15
CA GLY A 256 5.03 -8.18 46.65
C GLY A 256 5.58 -8.15 48.07
N THR A 257 5.31 -9.21 48.84
CA THR A 257 5.67 -9.26 50.27
C THR A 257 7.18 -9.14 50.55
N MET A 258 8.00 -9.50 49.56
CA MET A 258 9.47 -9.44 49.63
C MET A 258 10.08 -8.35 48.72
N GLY A 259 9.25 -7.53 48.08
CA GLY A 259 9.66 -6.50 47.14
C GLY A 259 8.83 -6.56 45.84
N VAL A 260 9.11 -5.61 44.94
CA VAL A 260 8.57 -5.59 43.57
C VAL A 260 8.97 -6.89 42.85
N GLY A 261 8.02 -7.51 42.14
CA GLY A 261 8.17 -8.80 41.44
C GLY A 261 8.23 -10.04 42.36
N CYS A 262 7.94 -9.90 43.66
CA CYS A 262 7.76 -11.08 44.51
C CYS A 262 6.27 -11.45 44.71
N PRO A 263 5.94 -12.73 44.92
CA PRO A 263 4.57 -13.13 45.24
C PRO A 263 4.08 -12.48 46.54
N ILE A 264 2.78 -12.22 46.62
CA ILE A 264 2.12 -11.91 47.89
C ILE A 264 1.98 -13.23 48.65
N VAL A 265 2.90 -13.50 49.58
CA VAL A 265 2.83 -14.70 50.41
C VAL A 265 1.71 -14.53 51.43
N GLY A 266 0.51 -15.00 51.06
CA GLY A 266 -0.70 -14.83 51.86
C GLY A 266 -1.94 -15.56 51.36
N ASN A 267 -1.85 -16.85 51.01
CA ASN A 267 -2.92 -17.86 51.08
C ASN A 267 -4.38 -17.40 50.83
N GLU A 268 -4.68 -16.84 49.65
CA GLU A 268 -6.04 -16.57 49.20
C GLU A 268 -6.13 -17.05 47.74
N VAL A 269 -7.11 -17.90 47.44
CA VAL A 269 -7.38 -18.39 46.07
C VAL A 269 -8.27 -17.35 45.41
N ASP A 270 -7.98 -17.03 44.15
CA ASP A 270 -8.80 -16.21 43.25
C ASP A 270 -9.17 -17.16 42.10
N SER A 271 -10.44 -17.55 42.02
CA SER A 271 -10.89 -18.66 41.16
C SER A 271 -11.13 -18.25 39.72
N ASP A 272 -11.40 -16.98 39.47
CA ASP A 272 -11.75 -16.38 38.18
C ASP A 272 -10.77 -15.29 37.72
N ASN A 273 -9.72 -15.03 38.50
CA ASN A 273 -8.58 -14.17 38.17
C ASN A 273 -8.99 -12.72 37.85
N ASP A 274 -10.00 -12.20 38.54
CA ASP A 274 -10.46 -10.82 38.37
C ASP A 274 -9.74 -9.81 39.30
N GLY A 275 -8.83 -10.31 40.14
CA GLY A 275 -8.02 -9.51 41.06
C GLY A 275 -8.63 -9.38 42.47
N ILE A 276 -9.80 -9.97 42.73
CA ILE A 276 -10.45 -10.04 44.04
C ILE A 276 -10.41 -11.51 44.53
N SER A 277 -9.99 -11.74 45.79
CA SER A 277 -9.92 -13.12 46.30
C SER A 277 -11.31 -13.72 46.53
N ASP A 278 -11.43 -15.05 46.42
CA ASP A 278 -12.67 -15.82 46.65
C ASP A 278 -13.38 -15.48 47.99
N GLU A 279 -12.65 -15.04 49.02
CA GLU A 279 -13.22 -14.67 50.32
C GLU A 279 -13.86 -13.26 50.34
N LEU A 280 -13.50 -12.41 49.38
CA LEU A 280 -13.95 -11.03 49.20
C LEU A 280 -14.73 -10.80 47.89
N ASP A 281 -14.78 -11.81 47.03
CA ASP A 281 -15.43 -11.80 45.73
C ASP A 281 -16.86 -12.41 45.82
N ASP A 282 -17.85 -11.55 45.57
CA ASP A 282 -19.27 -11.88 45.52
C ASP A 282 -19.70 -12.45 44.14
N CYS A 283 -18.83 -12.37 43.13
CA CYS A 283 -19.05 -12.68 41.72
C CYS A 283 -17.96 -13.61 41.16
N ASN A 284 -17.81 -14.81 41.73
CA ASN A 284 -16.75 -15.82 41.46
C ASN A 284 -16.70 -16.46 40.05
N ASN A 285 -17.17 -15.76 39.03
CA ASN A 285 -17.11 -16.18 37.64
C ASN A 285 -17.06 -14.98 36.68
N THR A 286 -16.44 -13.88 37.09
CA THR A 286 -16.21 -12.72 36.23
C THR A 286 -15.28 -13.10 35.10
N ALA A 287 -15.58 -12.60 33.90
CA ALA A 287 -14.77 -12.92 32.73
C ALA A 287 -13.40 -12.23 32.82
N GLU A 288 -12.34 -12.96 32.49
CA GLU A 288 -10.97 -12.46 32.50
C GLU A 288 -10.83 -11.18 31.66
N GLY A 289 -10.22 -10.14 32.24
CA GLY A 289 -10.03 -8.84 31.60
C GLY A 289 -11.21 -7.86 31.68
N GLN A 290 -12.28 -8.18 32.40
CA GLN A 290 -13.36 -7.22 32.69
C GLN A 290 -13.02 -6.34 33.90
N ASP A 291 -13.37 -5.06 33.85
CA ASP A 291 -13.26 -4.18 35.02
C ASP A 291 -14.27 -4.60 36.10
N VAL A 292 -13.77 -4.88 37.31
CA VAL A 292 -14.58 -5.29 38.46
C VAL A 292 -14.60 -4.25 39.56
N ASP A 293 -15.70 -4.21 40.32
CA ASP A 293 -15.79 -3.35 41.49
C ASP A 293 -15.13 -3.96 42.74
N SER A 294 -15.30 -3.29 43.87
CA SER A 294 -14.70 -3.71 45.15
C SER A 294 -15.18 -5.06 45.69
N VAL A 295 -16.16 -5.70 45.05
CA VAL A 295 -16.67 -7.04 45.41
C VAL A 295 -16.54 -8.05 44.26
N GLY A 296 -15.72 -7.77 43.24
CA GLY A 296 -15.45 -8.71 42.14
C GLY A 296 -16.53 -8.74 41.05
N CYS A 297 -17.49 -7.82 41.05
CA CYS A 297 -18.57 -7.84 40.06
C CYS A 297 -18.33 -6.84 38.93
N SER A 298 -18.40 -7.31 37.67
CA SER A 298 -18.43 -6.45 36.47
C SER A 298 -19.83 -5.88 36.18
N GLU A 299 -19.92 -4.83 35.37
CA GLU A 299 -21.21 -4.24 34.95
C GLU A 299 -22.09 -5.18 34.12
N TYR A 300 -21.52 -6.25 33.53
CA TYR A 300 -22.29 -7.30 32.83
C TYR A 300 -22.94 -8.31 33.79
N GLN A 301 -22.51 -8.35 35.06
CA GLN A 301 -23.07 -9.24 36.08
C GLN A 301 -24.03 -8.51 37.03
N LYS A 302 -23.96 -7.18 37.09
CA LYS A 302 -24.85 -6.35 37.91
C LYS A 302 -26.15 -6.06 37.19
N ASP A 303 -27.23 -6.00 37.96
CA ASP A 303 -28.59 -5.66 37.54
C ASP A 303 -29.22 -4.89 38.71
N ASP A 304 -29.00 -3.57 38.72
CA ASP A 304 -29.29 -2.69 39.86
C ASP A 304 -30.80 -2.52 40.10
N ASP A 305 -31.60 -2.54 39.03
CA ASP A 305 -33.06 -2.34 39.09
C ASP A 305 -33.87 -3.66 39.01
N GLN A 306 -33.18 -4.78 38.79
CA GLN A 306 -33.69 -6.15 38.79
C GLN A 306 -34.70 -6.42 37.68
N ASP A 307 -34.48 -5.85 36.51
CA ASP A 307 -35.32 -6.02 35.33
C ASP A 307 -34.87 -7.14 34.38
N PHE A 308 -33.78 -7.83 34.74
CA PHE A 308 -33.12 -8.91 34.00
C PHE A 308 -32.24 -8.47 32.82
N VAL A 309 -31.97 -7.18 32.67
CA VAL A 309 -30.93 -6.64 31.79
C VAL A 309 -29.77 -6.17 32.66
N SER A 310 -28.54 -6.53 32.29
CA SER A 310 -27.36 -6.13 33.07
C SER A 310 -27.11 -4.63 32.91
N ASN A 311 -26.51 -3.97 33.91
CA ASN A 311 -26.18 -2.55 33.87
C ASN A 311 -25.43 -2.14 32.59
N ALA A 312 -24.53 -2.98 32.06
CA ALA A 312 -23.79 -2.73 30.82
C ALA A 312 -24.65 -2.73 29.55
N GLU A 313 -25.79 -3.43 29.56
CA GLU A 313 -26.73 -3.56 28.43
C GLU A 313 -28.03 -2.76 28.66
N ASP A 314 -28.17 -2.14 29.83
CA ASP A 314 -29.37 -1.44 30.27
C ASP A 314 -29.29 0.06 30.00
N MET A 315 -30.12 0.54 29.06
CA MET A 315 -30.26 1.97 28.75
C MET A 315 -31.25 2.69 29.68
N CYS A 316 -31.94 1.95 30.56
CA CYS A 316 -32.95 2.43 31.47
C CYS A 316 -32.69 1.98 32.92
N PRO A 317 -31.66 2.54 33.61
CA PRO A 317 -31.09 2.04 34.87
C PRO A 317 -31.99 2.08 36.12
N SER A 318 -33.28 2.32 35.96
CA SER A 318 -34.25 2.53 37.04
C SER A 318 -35.67 2.12 36.61
N THR A 319 -35.77 0.98 35.95
CA THR A 319 -37.02 0.33 35.59
C THR A 319 -37.88 0.05 36.83
N PRO A 320 -39.17 0.44 36.80
CA PRO A 320 -40.09 0.13 37.88
C PRO A 320 -40.25 -1.39 38.10
N VAL A 321 -39.98 -1.83 39.33
CA VAL A 321 -40.04 -3.25 39.73
C VAL A 321 -41.36 -3.91 39.33
N GLY A 322 -41.26 -4.94 38.48
CA GLY A 322 -42.38 -5.79 38.05
C GLY A 322 -43.03 -5.39 36.74
N GLU A 323 -42.52 -4.35 36.07
CA GLU A 323 -42.85 -4.09 34.65
C GLU A 323 -42.04 -5.01 33.72
N THR A 324 -42.50 -5.16 32.49
CA THR A 324 -41.79 -5.95 31.47
C THR A 324 -40.96 -5.00 30.62
N VAL A 325 -39.67 -5.29 30.50
CA VAL A 325 -38.71 -4.54 29.67
C VAL A 325 -38.44 -5.23 28.34
N ASP A 326 -37.88 -4.50 27.39
CA ASP A 326 -37.39 -5.07 26.13
C ASP A 326 -35.87 -5.31 26.17
N GLY A 327 -35.26 -5.56 25.01
CA GLY A 327 -33.85 -5.96 24.91
C GLY A 327 -32.82 -4.86 25.21
N ILE A 328 -33.26 -3.68 25.65
CA ILE A 328 -32.42 -2.54 26.05
C ILE A 328 -32.70 -2.09 27.50
N GLY A 329 -33.42 -2.91 28.29
CA GLY A 329 -33.76 -2.63 29.70
C GLY A 329 -34.92 -1.64 29.89
N CYS A 330 -35.57 -1.16 28.84
CA CYS A 330 -36.59 -0.12 28.99
C CYS A 330 -38.03 -0.66 29.04
N SER A 331 -38.80 -0.30 30.06
CA SER A 331 -40.24 -0.59 30.12
C SER A 331 -41.07 0.26 29.14
N ASP A 332 -42.30 -0.20 28.84
CA ASP A 332 -43.27 0.58 28.04
C ASP A 332 -43.59 1.94 28.69
N SER A 333 -43.51 2.04 30.03
CA SER A 333 -43.83 3.29 30.74
C SER A 333 -42.72 4.31 30.66
N GLN A 334 -41.45 3.88 30.65
CA GLN A 334 -40.27 4.76 30.51
C GLN A 334 -40.11 5.29 29.08
N LYS A 335 -40.50 4.52 28.05
CA LYS A 335 -40.44 4.94 26.64
C LYS A 335 -41.45 6.01 26.22
N GLU A 336 -42.43 6.28 27.08
CA GLU A 336 -43.42 7.34 26.86
C GLU A 336 -43.09 8.61 27.68
N VAL A 337 -41.98 8.62 28.41
CA VAL A 337 -41.51 9.79 29.17
C VAL A 337 -40.56 10.61 28.29
N ASP A 338 -40.87 11.89 28.21
CA ASP A 338 -40.10 12.95 27.58
C ASP A 338 -39.96 14.01 28.67
N SER A 339 -38.82 14.03 29.35
CA SER A 339 -38.59 14.76 30.59
C SER A 339 -38.45 16.27 30.38
N ASP A 340 -37.98 16.68 29.21
CA ASP A 340 -37.80 18.08 28.82
C ASP A 340 -38.80 18.57 27.75
N ASP A 341 -39.73 17.70 27.34
CA ASP A 341 -40.83 17.95 26.40
C ASP A 341 -40.34 18.36 24.98
N ASP A 342 -39.16 17.90 24.58
CA ASP A 342 -38.47 18.30 23.35
C ASP A 342 -38.88 17.49 22.09
N GLY A 343 -39.58 16.38 22.33
CA GLY A 343 -40.12 15.48 21.31
C GLY A 343 -39.33 14.20 21.10
N ILE A 344 -38.19 14.03 21.76
CA ILE A 344 -37.43 12.78 21.88
C ILE A 344 -37.68 12.21 23.29
N PHE A 345 -37.91 10.90 23.40
CA PHE A 345 -38.19 10.27 24.69
C PHE A 345 -36.88 9.95 25.41
N ASP A 346 -36.86 10.06 26.74
CA ASP A 346 -35.66 9.93 27.58
C ASP A 346 -34.72 8.76 27.21
N PRO A 347 -35.22 7.53 26.90
CA PRO A 347 -34.33 6.41 26.55
C PRO A 347 -33.60 6.55 25.21
N TYR A 348 -34.01 7.50 24.37
CA TYR A 348 -33.44 7.80 23.06
C TYR A 348 -32.87 9.22 23.00
N ASP A 349 -32.89 9.94 24.12
CA ASP A 349 -32.46 11.31 24.23
C ASP A 349 -31.05 11.37 24.85
N SER A 350 -30.09 11.83 24.04
CA SER A 350 -28.70 12.02 24.48
C SER A 350 -28.50 13.33 25.24
N CYS A 351 -29.48 14.23 25.22
CA CYS A 351 -29.45 15.55 25.81
C CYS A 351 -30.70 15.82 26.69
N PRO A 352 -30.83 15.17 27.87
CA PRO A 352 -32.07 15.08 28.66
C PRO A 352 -32.58 16.38 29.31
N ASP A 353 -31.97 17.51 28.99
CA ASP A 353 -32.31 18.85 29.47
C ASP A 353 -32.34 19.90 28.34
N SER A 354 -32.57 19.41 27.12
CA SER A 354 -32.76 20.17 25.90
C SER A 354 -33.94 21.14 26.02
N ASN A 355 -33.83 22.30 25.39
CA ASN A 355 -34.88 23.32 25.44
C ASN A 355 -35.89 23.08 24.30
N PRO A 356 -37.15 22.72 24.61
CA PRO A 356 -38.16 22.34 23.61
C PRO A 356 -38.62 23.49 22.70
N GLU A 357 -38.27 24.74 23.03
CA GLU A 357 -38.54 25.90 22.16
C GLU A 357 -37.50 26.07 21.04
N LEU A 358 -36.39 25.32 21.08
CA LEU A 358 -35.31 25.36 20.10
C LEU A 358 -35.43 24.23 19.07
N THR A 359 -34.61 24.30 18.03
CA THR A 359 -34.52 23.22 17.04
C THR A 359 -33.67 22.09 17.60
N ILE A 360 -34.30 20.94 17.79
CA ILE A 360 -33.72 19.70 18.29
C ILE A 360 -33.39 18.80 17.10
N ASP A 361 -32.26 18.10 17.16
CA ASP A 361 -31.86 17.09 16.17
C ASP A 361 -32.45 15.70 16.45
N GLU A 362 -31.99 14.67 15.73
CA GLU A 362 -32.52 13.30 15.85
C GLU A 362 -32.11 12.60 17.16
N ASN A 363 -31.14 13.16 17.91
CA ASN A 363 -30.61 12.59 19.15
C ASN A 363 -31.09 13.35 20.41
N GLY A 364 -32.02 14.30 20.27
CA GLY A 364 -32.52 15.11 21.38
C GLY A 364 -31.66 16.34 21.72
N CYS A 365 -30.61 16.61 20.94
CA CYS A 365 -29.71 17.71 21.23
C CYS A 365 -30.09 18.96 20.42
N ASN A 366 -30.06 20.13 21.07
CA ASN A 366 -30.06 21.41 20.36
C ASN A 366 -28.62 21.91 20.10
N LEU A 367 -28.47 22.84 19.15
CA LEU A 367 -27.17 23.43 18.79
C LEU A 367 -26.38 24.01 19.97
N ALA A 368 -26.99 24.32 21.12
CA ALA A 368 -26.26 24.86 22.28
C ALA A 368 -25.65 23.76 23.18
N GLN A 369 -26.06 22.51 23.01
CA GLN A 369 -25.53 21.34 23.72
C GLN A 369 -24.59 20.51 22.84
N LYS A 370 -24.66 20.68 21.51
CA LYS A 370 -23.80 20.01 20.56
C LYS A 370 -22.48 20.76 20.38
N ASP A 371 -21.38 20.02 20.33
CA ASP A 371 -20.03 20.48 20.04
C ASP A 371 -19.48 19.49 19.01
N THR A 372 -19.46 19.88 17.74
CA THR A 372 -19.23 18.94 16.61
C THR A 372 -17.75 18.63 16.39
N ASP A 373 -16.88 19.57 16.71
CA ASP A 373 -15.42 19.48 16.59
C ASP A 373 -14.71 19.26 17.94
N ASP A 374 -15.49 19.12 19.03
CA ASP A 374 -15.02 18.81 20.39
C ASP A 374 -13.95 19.82 20.88
N ASP A 375 -14.05 21.08 20.42
CA ASP A 375 -13.12 22.16 20.77
C ASP A 375 -13.43 22.81 22.13
N GLY A 376 -14.56 22.41 22.74
CA GLY A 376 -15.05 22.90 24.03
C GLY A 376 -16.03 24.07 23.92
N VAL A 377 -16.42 24.48 22.71
CA VAL A 377 -17.40 25.51 22.41
C VAL A 377 -18.54 24.92 21.57
N ASN A 378 -19.75 24.92 22.11
CA ASN A 378 -20.90 24.39 21.39
C ASN A 378 -21.15 25.08 20.02
N ASP A 379 -21.69 24.33 19.06
CA ASP A 379 -22.02 24.70 17.68
C ASP A 379 -22.81 26.04 17.57
N LEU A 380 -23.59 26.41 18.59
CA LEU A 380 -24.34 27.67 18.61
C LEU A 380 -23.44 28.88 18.83
N MET A 381 -22.43 28.73 19.68
CA MET A 381 -21.47 29.78 20.06
C MET A 381 -20.18 29.70 19.27
N ASP A 382 -19.95 28.58 18.60
CA ASP A 382 -18.82 28.34 17.74
C ASP A 382 -19.01 29.04 16.38
N GLU A 383 -18.10 29.98 16.10
CA GLU A 383 -18.03 30.71 14.84
C GLU A 383 -17.05 30.04 13.85
N CYS A 384 -16.30 29.04 14.30
CA CYS A 384 -15.23 28.33 13.62
C CYS A 384 -15.38 26.79 13.71
N PRO A 385 -16.44 26.22 13.09
CA PRO A 385 -16.70 24.78 13.11
C PRO A 385 -15.63 24.01 12.33
N GLY A 386 -14.85 23.22 13.04
CA GLY A 386 -13.70 22.46 12.56
C GLY A 386 -12.37 22.89 13.18
N THR A 387 -12.39 23.46 14.39
CA THR A 387 -11.15 23.71 15.13
C THR A 387 -10.61 22.39 15.65
N GLU A 388 -9.31 22.16 15.44
CA GLU A 388 -8.69 20.88 15.76
C GLU A 388 -8.60 20.64 17.27
N ILE A 389 -8.90 19.40 17.69
CA ILE A 389 -9.00 19.03 19.09
C ILE A 389 -7.64 19.19 19.79
N GLY A 390 -7.64 19.84 20.95
CA GLY A 390 -6.40 20.12 21.71
C GLY A 390 -5.80 21.49 21.47
N ILE A 391 -6.22 22.23 20.43
CA ILE A 391 -5.83 23.64 20.28
C ILE A 391 -6.60 24.51 21.27
N PRO A 392 -5.94 25.43 22.01
CA PRO A 392 -6.65 26.35 22.88
C PRO A 392 -7.51 27.34 22.07
N VAL A 393 -8.83 27.30 22.25
CA VAL A 393 -9.79 28.16 21.56
C VAL A 393 -10.27 29.35 22.38
N LEU A 394 -10.77 30.39 21.70
CA LEU A 394 -11.45 31.52 22.31
C LEU A 394 -12.90 31.14 22.65
N SER A 395 -13.62 32.03 23.35
CA SER A 395 -15.03 31.82 23.71
C SER A 395 -16.02 31.74 22.52
N ASN A 396 -15.52 31.83 21.30
CA ASN A 396 -16.28 31.74 20.05
C ASN A 396 -15.79 30.57 19.16
N GLY A 397 -15.10 29.58 19.74
CA GLY A 397 -14.57 28.37 19.07
C GLY A 397 -13.34 28.65 18.18
N CYS A 398 -13.17 29.89 17.72
CA CYS A 398 -12.00 30.22 16.92
C CYS A 398 -10.68 30.12 17.70
N LEU A 399 -9.66 29.66 16.99
CA LEU A 399 -8.28 29.51 17.46
C LEU A 399 -7.79 30.76 18.21
N ASN A 400 -7.23 30.55 19.40
CA ASN A 400 -6.60 31.62 20.17
C ASN A 400 -5.19 31.86 19.64
N GLU A 401 -5.02 32.84 18.75
CA GLU A 401 -3.71 33.21 18.19
C GLU A 401 -2.63 33.51 19.25
N ALA A 402 -3.02 33.87 20.48
CA ALA A 402 -2.08 34.08 21.58
C ALA A 402 -1.57 32.78 22.21
N ALA A 403 -2.30 31.67 22.05
CA ALA A 403 -1.92 30.35 22.55
C ALA A 403 -0.87 29.69 21.65
N LEU A 404 -0.88 29.95 20.34
CA LEU A 404 0.19 29.57 19.41
C LEU A 404 1.57 30.13 19.80
N ALA A 405 1.63 31.13 20.68
CA ALA A 405 2.91 31.67 21.17
C ALA A 405 3.59 30.78 22.23
N GLU A 406 2.89 29.75 22.70
CA GLU A 406 3.44 28.68 23.53
C GLU A 406 3.75 27.46 22.64
N ASP A 407 4.68 26.63 23.10
CA ASP A 407 5.11 25.40 22.44
C ASP A 407 4.18 24.29 22.96
N ILE A 408 3.28 23.82 22.10
CA ILE A 408 2.09 23.03 22.48
C ILE A 408 2.41 21.54 22.51
N ASP A 409 3.16 21.04 21.53
CA ASP A 409 3.58 19.63 21.39
C ASP A 409 4.96 19.35 22.00
N GLY A 410 5.75 20.37 22.31
CA GLY A 410 7.01 20.25 23.03
C GLY A 410 8.22 19.98 22.14
N ASP A 411 8.13 20.20 20.83
CA ASP A 411 9.24 20.00 19.88
C ASP A 411 10.28 21.15 19.90
N GLY A 412 9.92 22.28 20.52
CA GLY A 412 10.75 23.46 20.69
C GLY A 412 10.48 24.60 19.70
N TYR A 413 9.60 24.40 18.71
CA TYR A 413 9.07 25.42 17.82
C TYR A 413 7.78 26.01 18.40
N LYS A 414 7.45 27.24 18.00
CA LYS A 414 6.24 27.95 18.44
C LYS A 414 6.04 29.24 17.68
N GLY A 415 4.80 29.69 17.70
CA GLY A 415 4.38 30.94 17.10
C GLY A 415 3.87 30.73 15.69
N PRO A 416 3.23 31.76 15.11
CA PRO A 416 2.71 31.67 13.75
C PRO A 416 3.85 31.40 12.77
N TYR A 417 3.71 30.33 11.98
CA TYR A 417 4.66 29.98 10.93
C TYR A 417 4.77 31.07 9.86
N SER A 418 5.99 31.34 9.42
CA SER A 418 6.28 32.12 8.22
C SER A 418 7.58 31.67 7.57
N TYR A 419 7.51 31.39 6.27
CA TYR A 419 8.67 31.14 5.43
C TYR A 419 9.07 32.40 4.63
N ASN A 420 10.38 32.69 4.57
CA ASN A 420 10.93 33.77 3.74
C ASN A 420 11.85 33.23 2.63
N PRO A 421 11.39 33.16 1.37
CA PRO A 421 12.14 32.58 0.27
C PRO A 421 13.37 33.40 -0.16
N ASP A 422 13.43 34.69 0.19
CA ASP A 422 14.58 35.54 -0.17
C ASP A 422 15.82 35.25 0.72
N THR A 423 15.59 34.75 1.94
CA THR A 423 16.65 34.49 2.92
C THR A 423 16.77 33.03 3.31
N ASP A 424 15.85 32.18 2.83
CA ASP A 424 15.75 30.77 3.17
C ASP A 424 15.70 30.56 4.69
N THR A 425 14.76 31.26 5.32
CA THR A 425 14.57 31.25 6.77
C THR A 425 13.10 31.06 7.08
N HIS A 426 12.81 30.07 7.92
CA HIS A 426 11.51 29.86 8.55
C HIS A 426 11.54 30.42 9.98
N GLU A 427 10.41 30.91 10.45
CA GLU A 427 10.17 31.31 11.84
C GLU A 427 8.78 30.80 12.22
N GLY A 428 8.61 30.34 13.46
CA GLY A 428 7.33 29.81 13.94
C GLY A 428 7.24 28.29 13.80
N ASP A 429 6.02 27.78 13.89
CA ASP A 429 5.69 26.37 13.88
C ASP A 429 4.46 26.16 12.97
N ALA A 430 4.65 25.36 11.92
CA ALA A 430 3.63 25.07 10.91
C ALA A 430 2.59 24.05 11.42
N PHE A 431 2.97 23.14 12.32
CA PHE A 431 2.10 22.06 12.80
C PHE A 431 2.11 22.00 14.34
N PRO A 432 1.38 22.90 15.03
CA PRO A 432 1.46 23.06 16.48
C PRO A 432 0.94 21.92 17.36
N LEU A 433 0.57 20.79 16.77
CA LEU A 433 0.11 19.59 17.46
C LEU A 433 0.96 18.36 17.09
N ASP A 434 1.86 18.49 16.11
CA ASP A 434 2.67 17.41 15.61
C ASP A 434 4.12 17.62 16.03
N VAL A 435 4.53 16.91 17.08
CA VAL A 435 5.88 16.98 17.64
C VAL A 435 6.99 16.62 16.64
N THR A 436 6.63 16.05 15.48
CA THR A 436 7.58 15.60 14.48
C THR A 436 7.65 16.50 13.24
N GLN A 437 6.75 17.47 13.09
CA GLN A 437 6.68 18.39 11.94
C GLN A 437 6.57 19.83 12.40
N TRP A 438 7.40 20.74 11.86
CA TRP A 438 7.37 22.15 12.26
C TRP A 438 7.63 23.15 11.12
N GLU A 439 8.02 22.65 9.94
CA GLU A 439 8.36 23.41 8.73
C GLU A 439 7.46 23.01 7.56
N ASP A 440 7.01 23.98 6.75
CA ASP A 440 6.23 23.77 5.52
C ASP A 440 6.59 24.89 4.52
N MET A 441 7.62 24.66 3.70
CA MET A 441 8.24 25.68 2.85
C MET A 441 7.30 26.18 1.75
N ASP A 442 6.53 25.30 1.13
CA ASP A 442 5.69 25.62 -0.03
C ASP A 442 4.20 25.84 0.32
N GLY A 443 3.82 25.55 1.55
CA GLY A 443 2.50 25.83 2.12
C GLY A 443 1.43 24.85 1.67
N ASP A 444 1.81 23.61 1.37
CA ASP A 444 0.90 22.57 0.88
C ASP A 444 0.22 21.76 1.98
N GLY A 445 0.71 21.88 3.21
CA GLY A 445 0.17 21.22 4.39
C GLY A 445 0.86 19.89 4.73
N TYR A 446 1.94 19.53 4.04
CA TYR A 446 2.87 18.47 4.45
C TYR A 446 4.13 19.11 5.05
N GLY A 447 4.70 18.44 6.05
CA GLY A 447 5.83 19.00 6.79
C GLY A 447 7.19 18.61 6.21
N ASP A 448 8.12 19.55 6.08
CA ASP A 448 9.45 19.32 5.48
C ASP A 448 10.38 18.46 6.37
N SER A 449 9.96 18.13 7.59
CA SER A 449 10.86 17.56 8.60
C SER A 449 11.06 16.07 8.34
N GLN A 450 12.31 15.69 8.00
CA GLN A 450 12.70 14.30 7.71
C GLN A 450 13.40 13.62 8.91
N ALA A 451 13.05 14.01 10.14
CA ALA A 451 13.64 13.40 11.33
C ALA A 451 13.25 11.91 11.44
N PRO A 452 14.08 11.03 12.03
CA PRO A 452 13.69 9.64 12.27
C PRO A 452 12.42 9.57 13.12
N GLY A 453 11.38 8.92 12.58
CA GLY A 453 10.05 8.87 13.20
C GLY A 453 9.11 10.02 12.82
N ALA A 454 9.51 10.92 11.92
CA ALA A 454 8.64 11.93 11.35
C ALA A 454 7.55 11.29 10.49
N ASN A 455 6.30 11.71 10.72
CA ASN A 455 5.14 11.26 9.96
C ASN A 455 4.90 12.18 8.76
N GLU A 456 4.39 11.61 7.66
CA GLU A 456 3.85 12.37 6.52
C GLU A 456 4.75 13.53 6.02
N SER A 457 6.08 13.32 6.05
CA SER A 457 7.05 14.32 5.59
C SER A 457 6.87 14.61 4.10
N ASP A 458 7.02 15.87 3.71
CA ASP A 458 6.99 16.30 2.31
C ASP A 458 8.24 15.80 1.57
N ASP A 459 7.99 15.04 0.49
CA ASP A 459 9.01 14.51 -0.42
C ASP A 459 9.37 15.48 -1.54
N CYS A 460 8.56 16.54 -1.71
CA CYS A 460 8.76 17.64 -2.65
C CYS A 460 8.78 19.05 -1.99
N PRO A 461 9.64 19.34 -0.98
CA PRO A 461 9.61 20.58 -0.18
C PRO A 461 9.61 21.95 -0.90
N GLU A 462 10.00 21.97 -2.18
CA GLU A 462 10.04 23.21 -2.97
C GLU A 462 8.82 23.38 -3.90
N VAL A 463 7.95 22.37 -3.99
CA VAL A 463 6.94 22.24 -5.04
C VAL A 463 5.62 21.79 -4.45
N TRP A 464 4.76 22.79 -4.23
CA TRP A 464 3.41 22.59 -3.71
C TRP A 464 2.72 21.36 -4.31
N GLY A 465 2.27 20.46 -3.44
CA GLY A 465 1.62 19.23 -3.83
C GLY A 465 0.36 18.90 -3.05
N ASN A 466 -0.17 17.71 -3.37
CA ASN A 466 -1.40 17.19 -2.79
C ASN A 466 -1.44 15.64 -2.86
N SER A 467 -0.31 15.01 -3.17
CA SER A 467 -0.19 13.56 -3.21
C SER A 467 -0.30 12.97 -1.80
N THR A 468 -0.97 11.83 -1.70
CA THR A 468 -1.33 11.19 -0.42
C THR A 468 -0.90 9.72 -0.35
N MET A 469 -0.22 9.19 -1.37
CA MET A 469 0.08 7.76 -1.48
C MET A 469 1.55 7.44 -1.82
N LYS A 470 1.91 6.15 -1.67
CA LYS A 470 3.24 5.57 -1.99
C LYS A 470 4.43 6.12 -1.18
N SER A 471 4.17 6.72 -0.02
CA SER A 471 5.22 7.36 0.78
C SER A 471 5.94 8.47 -0.01
N ARG A 472 5.20 9.12 -0.92
CA ARG A 472 5.58 10.39 -1.53
C ARG A 472 4.52 11.44 -1.28
N PHE A 473 4.56 12.03 -0.09
CA PHE A 473 3.61 13.05 0.36
C PHE A 473 4.07 14.44 -0.11
N GLY A 474 3.14 15.38 -0.27
CA GLY A 474 3.44 16.79 -0.64
C GLY A 474 3.97 17.02 -2.06
N CYS A 475 3.91 16.01 -2.94
CA CYS A 475 4.24 16.18 -4.35
C CYS A 475 3.00 16.52 -5.20
N LEU A 476 3.22 17.20 -6.34
CA LEU A 476 2.16 17.58 -7.27
C LEU A 476 1.42 16.35 -7.82
N ASP A 477 0.12 16.27 -7.55
CA ASP A 477 -0.83 15.29 -8.09
C ASP A 477 -1.89 16.05 -8.90
N SER A 478 -1.76 15.98 -10.23
CA SER A 478 -2.58 16.77 -11.16
C SER A 478 -4.05 16.34 -11.23
N ASP A 479 -4.37 15.08 -10.93
CA ASP A 479 -5.71 14.53 -11.11
C ASP A 479 -6.40 14.10 -9.80
N GLY A 480 -5.67 14.12 -8.69
CA GLY A 480 -6.17 13.97 -7.33
C GLY A 480 -6.45 12.52 -6.96
N ASP A 481 -5.80 11.56 -7.61
CA ASP A 481 -5.95 10.14 -7.25
C ASP A 481 -5.06 9.71 -6.09
N GLY A 482 -4.12 10.56 -5.66
CA GLY A 482 -3.19 10.37 -4.57
C GLY A 482 -1.76 10.01 -5.01
N TYR A 483 -1.52 9.71 -6.28
CA TYR A 483 -0.20 9.48 -6.85
C TYR A 483 0.36 10.76 -7.46
N HIS A 484 1.66 10.99 -7.32
CA HIS A 484 2.29 12.20 -7.83
C HIS A 484 2.75 12.06 -9.29
N ASP A 485 2.68 13.17 -10.03
CA ASP A 485 3.08 13.26 -11.45
C ASP A 485 4.59 13.05 -11.67
N PHE A 486 5.40 13.31 -10.63
CA PHE A 486 6.86 13.40 -10.75
C PHE A 486 7.51 12.02 -10.97
N LEU A 487 8.63 12.00 -11.72
CA LEU A 487 9.42 10.79 -12.08
C LEU A 487 8.64 9.64 -12.77
N GLY A 488 7.37 9.86 -13.15
CA GLY A 488 6.55 8.86 -13.82
C GLY A 488 6.07 7.76 -12.88
N ASP A 489 5.92 8.06 -11.59
CA ASP A 489 5.31 7.15 -10.61
C ASP A 489 3.81 7.03 -10.81
N ASP A 490 3.18 8.11 -11.25
CA ASP A 490 1.90 8.08 -11.96
C ASP A 490 2.14 8.01 -13.48
N LYS A 491 1.70 6.90 -14.09
CA LYS A 491 1.76 6.69 -15.54
C LYS A 491 0.68 7.44 -16.30
N PHE A 492 -0.40 7.84 -15.62
CA PHE A 492 -1.51 8.60 -16.19
C PHE A 492 -1.87 9.85 -15.35
N PRO A 493 -1.01 10.89 -15.30
CA PRO A 493 -1.18 12.12 -14.49
C PRO A 493 -2.39 13.01 -14.75
N GLN A 494 -3.37 12.55 -15.53
CA GLN A 494 -4.55 13.31 -15.94
C GLN A 494 -5.82 12.45 -15.88
N GLU A 495 -5.73 11.21 -15.39
CA GLU A 495 -6.83 10.27 -15.29
C GLU A 495 -6.80 9.60 -13.92
N SER A 496 -7.56 10.20 -12.98
CA SER A 496 -7.56 9.86 -11.56
C SER A 496 -8.04 8.44 -11.20
N THR A 497 -8.28 7.61 -12.19
CA THR A 497 -8.71 6.22 -12.03
C THR A 497 -7.65 5.23 -12.47
N GLN A 498 -6.52 5.70 -13.01
CA GLN A 498 -5.41 4.91 -13.49
C GLN A 498 -4.10 5.57 -13.05
N TRP A 499 -3.18 4.79 -12.49
CA TRP A 499 -1.89 5.31 -12.01
C TRP A 499 -0.70 4.40 -12.36
N GLU A 500 -0.96 3.16 -12.81
CA GLU A 500 0.03 2.12 -13.05
C GLU A 500 -0.14 1.52 -14.45
N ASP A 501 0.97 1.28 -15.15
CA ASP A 501 1.07 0.59 -16.45
C ASP A 501 2.33 -0.28 -16.43
N LYS A 502 2.17 -1.55 -16.07
CA LYS A 502 3.27 -2.48 -15.84
C LYS A 502 3.90 -3.02 -17.12
N ASP A 503 3.10 -3.26 -18.16
CA ASP A 503 3.57 -3.85 -19.41
C ASP A 503 3.87 -2.79 -20.51
N LEU A 504 3.71 -1.52 -20.17
CA LEU A 504 4.07 -0.33 -20.94
C LEU A 504 3.33 -0.24 -22.27
N ASP A 505 2.09 -0.71 -22.28
CA ASP A 505 1.24 -0.73 -23.46
C ASP A 505 0.25 0.45 -23.53
N SER A 506 0.37 1.38 -22.57
CA SER A 506 -0.43 2.61 -22.45
C SER A 506 -1.88 2.40 -22.03
N TRP A 507 -2.25 1.22 -21.55
CA TRP A 507 -3.51 0.96 -20.84
C TRP A 507 -3.24 0.82 -19.34
N GLY A 508 -4.15 1.31 -18.51
CA GLY A 508 -3.93 1.34 -17.07
C GLY A 508 -4.33 0.03 -16.39
N ASP A 509 -3.52 -0.43 -15.44
CA ASP A 509 -3.67 -1.73 -14.77
C ASP A 509 -4.86 -1.79 -13.81
N ASN A 510 -5.43 -0.66 -13.39
CA ASN A 510 -6.54 -0.65 -12.44
C ASN A 510 -7.83 -1.15 -13.13
N PRO A 511 -8.37 -2.33 -12.77
CA PRO A 511 -9.50 -2.94 -13.49
C PRO A 511 -10.81 -2.16 -13.35
N ASP A 512 -10.93 -1.34 -12.30
CA ASP A 512 -12.09 -0.49 -12.05
C ASP A 512 -11.95 0.92 -12.67
N GLY A 513 -10.79 1.21 -13.28
CA GLY A 513 -10.51 2.51 -13.87
C GLY A 513 -11.03 2.70 -15.30
N VAL A 514 -10.97 3.94 -15.78
CA VAL A 514 -11.31 4.29 -17.16
C VAL A 514 -10.24 3.69 -18.07
N ASP A 515 -10.67 3.10 -19.18
CA ASP A 515 -9.77 2.50 -20.17
C ASP A 515 -8.76 1.54 -19.50
N ALA A 516 -9.27 0.69 -18.60
CA ALA A 516 -8.51 -0.36 -17.93
C ALA A 516 -8.00 -1.41 -18.92
N ASP A 517 -6.79 -1.89 -18.68
CA ASP A 517 -6.18 -2.98 -19.43
C ASP A 517 -6.96 -4.29 -19.21
N GLN A 518 -7.36 -4.90 -20.32
CA GLN A 518 -8.03 -6.20 -20.31
C GLN A 518 -7.03 -7.37 -20.23
N CYS A 519 -5.75 -7.11 -20.45
CA CYS A 519 -4.68 -8.07 -20.58
C CYS A 519 -3.37 -7.59 -19.90
N LEU A 520 -3.38 -7.48 -18.56
CA LEU A 520 -2.30 -7.00 -17.66
C LEU A 520 -0.85 -7.51 -17.88
N ASN A 521 -0.59 -8.44 -18.80
CA ASN A 521 0.75 -8.96 -19.09
C ASN A 521 0.92 -9.30 -20.57
N THR A 522 0.78 -8.31 -21.45
CA THR A 522 1.05 -8.50 -22.87
C THR A 522 2.56 -8.50 -23.16
N SER A 523 3.05 -9.57 -23.79
CA SER A 523 4.48 -9.82 -24.02
C SER A 523 5.23 -8.68 -24.73
N VAL A 524 6.39 -8.30 -24.16
CA VAL A 524 7.32 -7.20 -24.55
C VAL A 524 8.01 -7.35 -25.92
N ALA A 525 7.60 -8.29 -26.78
CA ALA A 525 8.12 -8.35 -28.14
C ALA A 525 7.51 -7.18 -28.93
N GLY A 526 8.26 -6.09 -29.13
CA GLY A 526 7.75 -4.77 -29.52
C GLY A 526 6.75 -4.65 -30.70
N ASP A 527 6.62 -5.66 -31.57
CA ASP A 527 5.52 -5.74 -32.54
C ASP A 527 4.14 -5.96 -31.87
N ARG A 528 4.10 -6.64 -30.72
CA ARG A 528 2.88 -7.01 -29.97
C ARG A 528 2.38 -5.89 -29.06
N THR A 529 3.27 -5.18 -28.37
CA THR A 529 2.94 -3.95 -27.61
C THR A 529 2.34 -2.86 -28.51
N ALA A 530 2.76 -2.80 -29.78
CA ALA A 530 2.15 -1.92 -30.77
C ALA A 530 0.70 -2.29 -31.16
N GLN A 531 0.33 -3.58 -31.05
CA GLN A 531 -1.03 -4.06 -31.27
C GLN A 531 -1.91 -3.82 -30.04
N ALA A 532 -1.38 -4.10 -28.85
CA ALA A 532 -2.04 -3.89 -27.55
C ALA A 532 -2.48 -2.43 -27.35
N ARG A 533 -1.65 -1.46 -27.76
CA ARG A 533 -1.99 -0.02 -27.82
C ARG A 533 -3.29 0.32 -28.55
N ILE A 534 -3.78 -0.54 -29.45
CA ILE A 534 -4.99 -0.31 -30.25
C ILE A 534 -6.18 -1.13 -29.72
N ASN A 535 -5.94 -2.12 -28.86
CA ASN A 535 -6.90 -3.17 -28.53
C ASN A 535 -7.05 -3.41 -27.02
N TYR A 536 -7.34 -2.35 -26.25
CA TYR A 536 -7.65 -2.45 -24.82
C TYR A 536 -6.59 -3.26 -24.03
N GLY A 537 -5.32 -3.05 -24.38
CA GLY A 537 -4.13 -3.71 -23.85
C GLY A 537 -3.95 -5.20 -24.18
N CYS A 538 -4.83 -5.78 -25.00
CA CYS A 538 -4.68 -7.16 -25.48
C CYS A 538 -3.99 -7.25 -26.85
N ALA A 539 -2.97 -8.10 -26.97
CA ALA A 539 -2.50 -8.53 -28.28
C ALA A 539 -3.55 -9.38 -29.04
N ASP A 540 -3.43 -9.48 -30.36
CA ASP A 540 -4.40 -10.18 -31.23
C ASP A 540 -4.67 -11.64 -30.82
N TYR A 541 -3.69 -12.31 -30.20
CA TYR A 541 -3.82 -13.71 -29.75
C TYR A 541 -4.51 -13.85 -28.38
N GLN A 542 -4.77 -12.74 -27.68
CA GLN A 542 -5.38 -12.68 -26.35
C GLN A 542 -6.79 -12.10 -26.39
N SER A 543 -7.19 -11.50 -27.51
CA SER A 543 -8.50 -10.88 -27.68
C SER A 543 -9.56 -11.90 -28.11
N ASP A 544 -10.74 -11.84 -27.49
CA ASP A 544 -11.95 -12.60 -27.85
C ASP A 544 -13.11 -11.59 -27.96
N ASN A 545 -13.25 -10.98 -29.13
CA ASN A 545 -14.11 -9.81 -29.31
C ASN A 545 -15.61 -10.15 -29.37
N ASP A 546 -15.95 -11.42 -29.62
CA ASP A 546 -17.34 -11.91 -29.64
C ASP A 546 -17.71 -12.76 -28.41
N GLY A 547 -16.74 -13.05 -27.52
CA GLY A 547 -16.94 -13.67 -26.22
C GLY A 547 -17.43 -15.11 -26.31
N ASP A 548 -17.11 -15.80 -27.41
CA ASP A 548 -17.53 -17.18 -27.68
C ASP A 548 -16.58 -18.23 -27.09
N GLY A 549 -15.44 -17.79 -26.56
CA GLY A 549 -14.38 -18.62 -25.97
C GLY A 549 -13.29 -19.04 -26.94
N VAL A 550 -13.25 -18.48 -28.15
CA VAL A 550 -12.20 -18.70 -29.16
C VAL A 550 -11.56 -17.36 -29.53
N PHE A 551 -10.25 -17.24 -29.30
CA PHE A 551 -9.50 -16.00 -29.59
C PHE A 551 -9.54 -15.63 -31.08
N ASP A 552 -9.54 -14.32 -31.35
CA ASP A 552 -9.72 -13.71 -32.68
C ASP A 552 -8.70 -14.21 -33.73
N ASP A 553 -7.47 -14.54 -33.31
CA ASP A 553 -6.40 -15.03 -34.19
C ASP A 553 -6.67 -16.42 -34.79
N ILE A 554 -7.47 -17.24 -34.08
CA ILE A 554 -7.89 -18.59 -34.49
C ILE A 554 -9.37 -18.70 -34.81
N ASP A 555 -10.16 -17.67 -34.50
CA ASP A 555 -11.58 -17.59 -34.82
C ASP A 555 -11.82 -17.33 -36.32
N ALA A 556 -12.62 -18.19 -36.94
CA ALA A 556 -13.04 -18.03 -38.33
C ALA A 556 -14.40 -17.31 -38.46
N CYS A 557 -15.07 -17.04 -37.34
CA CYS A 557 -16.47 -16.66 -37.21
C CYS A 557 -16.67 -15.56 -36.16
N LEU A 558 -16.03 -14.41 -36.40
CA LEU A 558 -15.89 -13.17 -35.58
C LEU A 558 -17.17 -12.50 -35.01
N ASN A 559 -18.33 -13.14 -35.03
CA ASN A 559 -19.60 -12.57 -34.55
C ASN A 559 -20.52 -13.66 -33.98
N THR A 560 -19.96 -14.64 -33.30
CA THR A 560 -20.73 -15.67 -32.62
C THR A 560 -21.28 -15.12 -31.29
N GLU A 561 -22.47 -15.55 -30.90
CA GLU A 561 -23.12 -15.02 -29.70
C GLU A 561 -22.38 -15.52 -28.44
N PRO A 562 -22.08 -14.65 -27.45
CA PRO A 562 -21.40 -15.06 -26.23
C PRO A 562 -22.11 -16.23 -25.54
N GLY A 563 -21.34 -17.28 -25.22
CA GLY A 563 -21.86 -18.51 -24.62
C GLY A 563 -22.55 -19.50 -25.58
N ALA A 564 -22.47 -19.28 -26.90
CA ALA A 564 -22.86 -20.30 -27.87
C ALA A 564 -21.90 -21.50 -27.84
N LYS A 565 -22.39 -22.69 -28.20
CA LYS A 565 -21.50 -23.84 -28.43
C LYS A 565 -20.83 -23.65 -29.79
N VAL A 566 -19.53 -23.36 -29.77
CA VAL A 566 -18.75 -23.08 -30.96
C VAL A 566 -17.79 -24.22 -31.31
N THR A 567 -17.44 -24.32 -32.58
CA THR A 567 -16.36 -25.21 -33.03
C THR A 567 -15.00 -24.67 -32.57
N PRO A 568 -13.90 -25.44 -32.63
CA PRO A 568 -12.55 -24.93 -32.38
C PRO A 568 -12.06 -23.79 -33.31
N ARG A 569 -12.94 -23.24 -34.14
CA ARG A 569 -12.71 -22.08 -35.03
C ARG A 569 -13.84 -21.03 -34.86
N GLY A 570 -14.44 -20.96 -33.66
CA GLY A 570 -15.54 -20.05 -33.24
C GLY A 570 -16.89 -20.18 -33.95
N CYS A 571 -17.02 -20.98 -35.02
CA CYS A 571 -18.33 -21.09 -35.68
C CYS A 571 -19.38 -21.85 -34.85
N LYS A 572 -20.59 -21.27 -34.69
CA LYS A 572 -21.75 -21.86 -34.00
C LYS A 572 -22.12 -23.27 -34.51
N ILE A 573 -22.25 -24.22 -33.59
CA ILE A 573 -22.70 -25.58 -33.89
C ILE A 573 -24.23 -25.59 -33.99
N GLU A 574 -24.76 -25.73 -35.21
CA GLU A 574 -26.19 -25.97 -35.40
C GLU A 574 -26.53 -27.41 -34.95
N GLU A 575 -27.22 -27.54 -33.81
CA GLU A 575 -27.84 -28.81 -33.42
C GLU A 575 -28.96 -29.14 -34.41
N VAL A 576 -28.66 -30.00 -35.38
CA VAL A 576 -29.65 -30.55 -36.32
C VAL A 576 -30.70 -31.30 -35.51
N GLN A 577 -31.87 -30.67 -35.35
CA GLN A 577 -33.08 -31.35 -34.87
C GLN A 577 -33.50 -32.39 -35.91
N ASN A 578 -32.97 -33.61 -35.78
CA ASN A 578 -33.59 -34.77 -36.42
C ASN A 578 -34.69 -35.29 -35.50
N THR A 579 -35.91 -34.99 -35.90
CA THR A 579 -37.13 -35.63 -35.44
C THR A 579 -37.16 -37.10 -35.90
N ASP A 580 -37.53 -37.93 -34.94
CA ASP A 580 -38.14 -39.26 -35.05
C ASP A 580 -37.23 -40.50 -35.16
N ASP A 581 -37.53 -41.38 -34.20
CA ASP A 581 -37.37 -42.83 -34.16
C ASP A 581 -36.17 -43.44 -33.39
N GLU A 582 -36.57 -44.33 -32.47
CA GLU A 582 -35.88 -44.87 -31.31
C GLU A 582 -34.68 -45.76 -31.65
N ASP A 583 -33.64 -45.73 -30.79
CA ASP A 583 -32.89 -46.91 -30.31
C ASP A 583 -31.78 -46.49 -29.30
N GLU A 584 -31.86 -46.97 -28.04
CA GLU A 584 -30.85 -46.79 -26.99
C GLU A 584 -29.51 -47.50 -27.34
N LEU A 585 -28.41 -46.74 -27.31
CA LEU A 585 -27.05 -47.24 -27.52
C LEU A 585 -26.38 -47.58 -26.18
N ILE A 586 -25.98 -48.84 -25.97
CA ILE A 586 -25.11 -49.26 -24.87
C ILE A 586 -23.79 -49.73 -25.47
N LEU A 587 -22.66 -49.11 -25.09
CA LEU A 587 -21.29 -49.50 -25.50
C LEU A 587 -21.07 -49.59 -27.02
N GLY A 588 -21.67 -48.67 -27.78
CA GLY A 588 -21.28 -48.41 -29.17
C GLY A 588 -21.61 -49.50 -30.20
N MET A 589 -22.49 -50.46 -29.89
CA MET A 589 -22.97 -51.46 -30.85
C MET A 589 -24.49 -51.69 -30.74
N ASN A 590 -25.16 -51.83 -31.88
CA ASN A 590 -26.62 -52.01 -31.99
C ASN A 590 -27.12 -53.24 -31.18
N ALA A 591 -28.18 -53.07 -30.38
CA ALA A 591 -28.70 -54.08 -29.44
C ALA A 591 -29.11 -55.40 -30.11
N ASN A 592 -29.51 -55.37 -31.38
CA ASN A 592 -29.85 -56.57 -32.15
C ASN A 592 -28.61 -57.41 -32.52
N LEU A 593 -27.42 -56.81 -32.52
CA LEU A 593 -26.15 -57.51 -32.72
C LEU A 593 -25.60 -58.08 -31.40
N PHE A 594 -25.85 -57.40 -30.28
CA PHE A 594 -25.41 -57.84 -28.96
C PHE A 594 -26.16 -59.12 -28.49
N LEU A 595 -27.46 -59.20 -28.80
CA LEU A 595 -28.26 -60.39 -28.51
C LEU A 595 -27.95 -61.57 -29.46
N ALA A 596 -27.45 -61.31 -30.67
CA ALA A 596 -27.06 -62.36 -31.62
C ALA A 596 -25.76 -63.11 -31.24
N ILE A 597 -24.93 -62.55 -30.35
CA ILE A 597 -23.65 -63.15 -29.91
C ILE A 597 -23.84 -63.92 -28.58
N SER A 598 -25.04 -63.90 -27.98
CA SER A 598 -25.38 -64.69 -26.79
C SER A 598 -25.67 -66.16 -27.09
N GLY A 599 -24.76 -66.81 -27.83
CA GLY A 599 -24.73 -68.25 -28.06
C GLY A 599 -23.59 -68.92 -27.30
N ILE A 600 -23.86 -69.36 -26.06
CA ILE A 600 -23.15 -70.41 -25.26
C ILE A 600 -21.61 -70.29 -25.09
N GLY A 601 -20.91 -69.29 -25.64
CA GLY A 601 -19.45 -69.11 -25.49
C GLY A 601 -18.99 -67.94 -24.60
N GLY A 602 -19.85 -66.97 -24.31
CA GLY A 602 -19.44 -65.70 -23.68
C GLY A 602 -19.05 -65.78 -22.19
N ILE A 603 -19.47 -66.84 -21.48
CA ILE A 603 -19.17 -67.02 -20.06
C ILE A 603 -17.70 -67.44 -19.83
N PHE A 604 -17.05 -68.03 -20.84
CA PHE A 604 -15.67 -68.52 -20.70
C PHE A 604 -14.61 -67.40 -20.80
N VAL A 605 -14.91 -66.32 -21.52
CA VAL A 605 -13.97 -65.20 -21.74
C VAL A 605 -13.93 -64.28 -20.51
N ILE A 606 -15.07 -64.05 -19.86
CA ILE A 606 -15.17 -63.20 -18.67
C ILE A 606 -14.49 -63.87 -17.46
N VAL A 607 -14.53 -65.19 -17.35
CA VAL A 607 -13.85 -65.94 -16.27
C VAL A 607 -12.32 -65.99 -16.47
N LEU A 608 -11.83 -66.00 -17.71
CA LEU A 608 -10.39 -65.98 -18.00
C LEU A 608 -9.74 -64.62 -17.67
N VAL A 609 -10.42 -63.52 -17.93
CA VAL A 609 -9.92 -62.16 -17.64
C VAL A 609 -9.84 -61.91 -16.13
N VAL A 610 -10.79 -62.42 -15.35
CA VAL A 610 -10.78 -62.32 -13.87
C VAL A 610 -9.68 -63.18 -13.20
N ILE A 611 -9.25 -64.28 -13.84
CA ILE A 611 -8.15 -65.13 -13.34
C ILE A 611 -6.77 -64.50 -13.61
N ILE A 612 -6.62 -63.75 -14.70
CA ILE A 612 -5.35 -63.09 -15.08
C ILE A 612 -5.07 -61.88 -14.16
N ILE A 613 -6.09 -61.11 -13.83
CA ILE A 613 -5.95 -59.91 -12.96
C ILE A 613 -5.71 -60.30 -11.49
N ARG A 614 -6.11 -61.49 -11.05
CA ARG A 614 -5.85 -61.99 -9.68
C ARG A 614 -4.47 -62.65 -9.46
N ARG A 615 -3.60 -62.70 -10.48
CA ARG A 615 -2.31 -63.43 -10.36
C ARG A 615 -1.04 -62.60 -10.45
N LEU A 616 -1.10 -61.28 -10.63
CA LEU A 616 0.09 -60.43 -10.76
C LEU A 616 -0.02 -59.14 -9.94
N GLY A 617 -0.34 -59.29 -8.65
CA GLY A 617 -0.09 -58.27 -7.64
C GLY A 617 0.58 -58.92 -6.43
N GLY A 618 1.82 -58.54 -6.14
CA GLY A 618 2.54 -58.98 -4.94
C GLY A 618 4.07 -58.84 -5.04
N ASN A 619 4.56 -57.63 -4.72
CA ASN A 619 5.94 -57.20 -4.47
C ASN A 619 6.93 -58.25 -3.94
N SER A 620 8.20 -58.15 -4.37
CA SER A 620 9.34 -58.00 -3.45
C SER A 620 10.70 -57.84 -4.14
N LEU A 621 11.53 -56.97 -3.54
CA LEU A 621 12.99 -57.04 -3.36
C LEU A 621 13.94 -56.46 -4.42
N VAL A 622 14.38 -55.22 -4.12
CA VAL A 622 15.77 -54.73 -3.91
C VAL A 622 16.94 -55.61 -4.38
N LEU A 623 17.87 -55.02 -5.16
CA LEU A 623 19.31 -54.83 -4.88
C LEU A 623 20.13 -54.63 -6.19
N GLU A 624 20.72 -53.44 -6.28
CA GLU A 624 22.14 -53.13 -6.55
C GLU A 624 22.84 -53.61 -7.86
N ASP A 625 23.35 -52.58 -8.56
CA ASP A 625 24.77 -52.37 -8.93
C ASP A 625 25.28 -52.58 -10.37
N ASP A 626 25.93 -51.49 -10.81
CA ASP A 626 27.15 -51.34 -11.62
C ASP A 626 27.10 -51.14 -13.15
N ASP A 627 27.36 -49.86 -13.49
CA ASP A 627 28.50 -49.34 -14.28
C ASP A 627 28.44 -49.18 -15.83
N ASP A 628 28.83 -47.95 -16.19
CA ASP A 628 29.71 -47.48 -17.28
C ASP A 628 29.13 -46.91 -18.61
N TRP A 629 29.09 -45.55 -18.61
CA TRP A 629 29.82 -44.60 -19.48
C TRP A 629 29.46 -44.48 -20.98
N ASP A 630 28.85 -43.34 -21.37
CA ASP A 630 29.52 -42.18 -22.00
C ASP A 630 28.61 -41.41 -22.98
N ASP A 631 28.64 -40.08 -22.80
CA ASP A 631 28.61 -39.01 -23.81
C ASP A 631 27.37 -38.80 -24.70
N ASP A 632 26.57 -37.77 -24.37
CA ASP A 632 26.58 -36.46 -25.06
C ASP A 632 25.35 -35.63 -24.61
N GLU A 633 25.62 -34.72 -23.68
CA GLU A 633 25.31 -33.27 -23.69
C GLU A 633 23.86 -32.73 -23.81
N ALA A 634 23.53 -31.96 -22.75
CA ALA A 634 22.60 -30.83 -22.61
C ALA A 634 21.12 -31.10 -22.24
N ASP A 635 20.86 -31.30 -20.93
CA ASP A 635 20.26 -30.34 -19.97
C ASP A 635 19.32 -29.26 -20.56
N ASP A 636 18.09 -29.00 -20.08
CA ASP A 636 17.30 -29.49 -18.94
C ASP A 636 15.79 -29.33 -19.23
N ASP A 637 15.03 -30.36 -18.83
CA ASP A 637 13.57 -30.41 -18.62
C ASP A 637 13.22 -29.66 -17.31
N ASP A 638 12.22 -28.79 -17.32
CA ASP A 638 10.84 -28.99 -16.83
C ASP A 638 10.61 -28.94 -15.30
N ASP A 639 9.49 -28.25 -14.99
CA ASP A 639 8.53 -28.51 -13.92
C ASP A 639 8.92 -28.20 -12.45
N PHE A 640 8.22 -27.24 -11.83
CA PHE A 640 6.99 -27.54 -11.07
C PHE A 640 6.52 -26.31 -10.25
N MET A 641 5.37 -25.76 -10.63
CA MET A 641 4.53 -24.77 -9.90
C MET A 641 3.95 -25.38 -8.59
N PRO A 642 3.13 -24.71 -7.72
CA PRO A 642 2.52 -23.37 -7.79
C PRO A 642 2.41 -22.60 -6.44
N SER A 643 1.76 -21.43 -6.52
CA SER A 643 0.97 -20.70 -5.50
C SER A 643 1.72 -19.93 -4.40
N VAL A 644 1.45 -18.62 -4.28
CA VAL A 644 0.73 -17.98 -3.16
C VAL A 644 0.83 -16.44 -3.27
N LEU A 645 -0.33 -15.80 -3.06
CA LEU A 645 -0.57 -14.37 -2.87
C LEU A 645 0.22 -13.80 -1.68
N GLY A 646 0.55 -12.51 -1.71
CA GLY A 646 0.84 -11.81 -0.45
C GLY A 646 1.65 -10.53 -0.56
N ARG A 647 1.05 -9.49 -1.13
CA ARG A 647 1.25 -8.14 -0.61
C ARG A 647 0.47 -8.09 0.72
N ASN A 648 1.08 -7.64 1.81
CA ASN A 648 0.61 -6.43 2.51
C ASN A 648 1.12 -6.30 3.94
N GLN A 649 1.56 -5.08 4.22
CA GLN A 649 1.19 -4.25 5.38
C GLN A 649 -0.07 -4.71 6.15
N SER A 650 0.05 -4.73 7.48
CA SER A 650 -0.99 -4.27 8.41
C SER A 650 -0.75 -2.77 8.66
N ARG A 651 -1.66 -1.80 8.40
CA ARG A 651 -3.05 -1.52 8.90
C ARG A 651 -3.09 -1.35 10.43
N GLY A 652 -3.70 -0.32 11.06
CA GLY A 652 -4.67 0.76 10.73
C GLY A 652 -4.99 1.53 12.04
N PRO A 653 -6.24 1.90 12.43
CA PRO A 653 -7.33 2.79 11.89
C PRO A 653 -7.84 3.79 13.00
N PRO A 654 -9.10 4.34 13.07
CA PRO A 654 -10.21 4.61 12.11
C PRO A 654 -10.73 6.10 12.07
N GLY A 655 -11.62 6.43 11.12
CA GLY A 655 -12.07 7.80 10.78
C GLY A 655 -13.52 8.25 11.11
N GLY A 656 -13.90 9.42 10.57
CA GLY A 656 -15.23 10.07 10.67
C GLY A 656 -15.50 11.07 9.51
N ALA A 657 -16.77 11.40 9.25
CA ALA A 657 -17.35 11.80 7.96
C ALA A 657 -17.42 13.33 7.64
N GLY A 658 -17.42 13.71 6.35
CA GLY A 658 -17.49 15.11 5.86
C GLY A 658 -18.88 15.80 5.87
N PRO A 659 -18.98 17.07 5.39
CA PRO A 659 -19.77 17.32 4.16
C PRO A 659 -19.38 18.55 3.29
N SER A 660 -19.43 18.37 1.96
CA SER A 660 -19.90 19.28 0.87
C SER A 660 -19.60 20.81 0.88
N ARG A 661 -19.05 21.35 -0.24
CA ARG A 661 -19.61 22.50 -1.01
C ARG A 661 -18.79 22.87 -2.26
N GLY A 662 -19.49 23.15 -3.36
CA GLY A 662 -18.96 23.77 -4.58
C GLY A 662 -18.86 25.32 -4.53
N PRO A 663 -18.59 25.99 -5.67
CA PRO A 663 -17.55 27.03 -5.83
C PRO A 663 -18.09 28.49 -5.77
N PRO A 664 -17.24 29.55 -5.73
CA PRO A 664 -16.76 30.19 -6.98
C PRO A 664 -15.39 30.93 -6.95
N GLY A 665 -14.62 30.80 -8.03
CA GLY A 665 -14.10 31.90 -8.86
C GLY A 665 -13.07 32.92 -8.31
N GLY A 666 -11.85 32.84 -8.86
CA GLY A 666 -11.32 33.87 -9.75
C GLY A 666 -10.37 34.96 -9.21
N ALA A 667 -9.27 35.11 -9.96
CA ALA A 667 -8.40 36.28 -10.14
C ALA A 667 -7.20 36.43 -9.20
N GLY A 668 -6.01 36.10 -9.73
CA GLY A 668 -4.72 36.45 -9.13
C GLY A 668 -4.43 37.96 -9.17
N PRO A 669 -3.49 38.48 -8.36
CA PRO A 669 -3.13 39.89 -8.41
C PRO A 669 -1.70 40.14 -8.90
N SER A 670 -1.63 40.92 -9.98
CA SER A 670 -0.46 41.70 -10.38
C SER A 670 -0.28 42.95 -9.49
N ARG A 671 0.95 43.14 -8.98
CA ARG A 671 1.68 44.39 -8.66
C ARG A 671 0.90 45.72 -8.56
N GLY A 672 1.04 46.42 -7.41
CA GLY A 672 1.28 47.88 -7.37
C GLY A 672 0.35 48.77 -6.52
N PRO A 673 0.87 49.68 -5.66
CA PRO A 673 0.11 50.52 -4.70
C PRO A 673 -0.06 52.00 -5.22
N PRO A 674 -0.41 53.03 -4.41
CA PRO A 674 -1.15 53.14 -3.14
C PRO A 674 -2.29 54.21 -3.16
N GLY A 675 -3.06 54.31 -2.06
CA GLY A 675 -3.31 55.61 -1.43
C GLY A 675 -4.76 56.03 -1.18
N GLY A 676 -5.10 56.16 0.11
CA GLY A 676 -5.69 57.40 0.61
C GLY A 676 -7.19 57.44 0.92
N ALA A 677 -7.46 57.62 2.22
CA ALA A 677 -8.58 58.35 2.81
C ALA A 677 -9.98 57.68 2.82
N GLY A 678 -10.44 57.32 4.03
CA GLY A 678 -11.86 57.24 4.35
C GLY A 678 -12.50 58.65 4.44
N PRO A 679 -13.61 58.84 5.19
CA PRO A 679 -14.56 57.85 5.69
C PRO A 679 -16.04 58.29 5.52
N SER A 680 -16.94 57.42 5.99
CA SER A 680 -18.10 57.77 6.82
C SER A 680 -19.50 57.95 6.19
N ARG A 681 -20.46 57.38 6.95
CA ARG A 681 -21.85 57.78 7.19
C ARG A 681 -22.93 57.25 6.23
N GLY A 682 -23.66 56.25 6.75
CA GLY A 682 -25.00 56.52 7.29
C GLY A 682 -26.18 55.95 6.48
N PRO A 683 -27.07 55.16 7.11
CA PRO A 683 -28.32 54.61 6.54
C PRO A 683 -29.47 55.63 6.78
N PRO A 684 -30.80 55.30 6.78
CA PRO A 684 -31.55 54.11 6.36
C PRO A 684 -32.81 54.46 5.49
N GLY A 685 -33.61 53.47 5.09
CA GLY A 685 -34.98 53.74 4.61
C GLY A 685 -35.70 52.52 4.03
N GLY A 686 -36.67 51.99 4.78
CA GLY A 686 -37.53 50.87 4.35
C GLY A 686 -38.66 51.24 3.37
N PRO A 687 -39.87 50.67 3.50
CA PRO A 687 -40.32 49.57 2.63
C PRO A 687 -41.64 49.87 1.88
N ASN A 688 -41.98 49.10 0.82
CA ASN A 688 -43.30 48.46 0.58
C ASN A 688 -43.67 48.18 -0.90
N ARG A 689 -44.52 47.13 -1.02
CA ARG A 689 -45.61 46.87 -2.01
C ARG A 689 -45.27 46.33 -3.40
N GLY A 690 -45.38 45.01 -3.53
CA GLY A 690 -46.63 44.31 -3.91
C GLY A 690 -47.14 44.45 -5.36
N GLN A 691 -47.30 43.31 -6.03
CA GLN A 691 -48.40 43.05 -6.99
C GLN A 691 -48.47 41.55 -7.36
N GLN A 692 -49.65 40.94 -7.18
CA GLN A 692 -50.10 39.78 -7.97
C GLN A 692 -50.67 40.28 -9.32
N PRO A 693 -50.89 39.43 -10.35
CA PRO A 693 -52.14 38.65 -10.42
C PRO A 693 -52.04 37.23 -11.05
N SER A 694 -53.16 36.54 -10.94
CA SER A 694 -53.55 35.16 -11.27
C SER A 694 -53.83 34.85 -12.76
N LEU A 695 -53.88 33.54 -13.12
CA LEU A 695 -55.04 32.78 -13.66
C LEU A 695 -54.65 31.51 -14.49
N ASP A 696 -54.95 30.33 -13.93
CA ASP A 696 -55.47 29.01 -14.47
C ASP A 696 -55.85 28.81 -15.97
N PRO A 697 -56.29 27.61 -16.44
CA PRO A 697 -55.88 26.19 -16.19
C PRO A 697 -55.95 25.30 -17.49
N ARG A 698 -55.48 24.03 -17.45
CA ARG A 698 -56.07 22.87 -18.20
C ARG A 698 -55.31 21.54 -18.01
N GLY A 699 -55.99 20.51 -17.47
CA GLY A 699 -55.76 19.08 -17.80
C GLY A 699 -56.44 18.70 -19.13
N PRO A 700 -56.54 17.41 -19.57
CA PRO A 700 -56.74 16.22 -18.71
C PRO A 700 -56.11 14.84 -19.15
N ALA A 701 -56.10 13.89 -18.19
CA ALA A 701 -56.56 12.48 -18.22
C ALA A 701 -55.94 11.33 -19.06
N ARG A 702 -55.56 10.27 -18.29
CA ARG A 702 -55.92 8.82 -18.34
C ARG A 702 -55.59 7.92 -19.55
N GLY A 703 -54.92 6.80 -19.24
CA GLY A 703 -55.06 5.50 -19.88
C GLY A 703 -54.70 4.35 -18.92
N GLN A 704 -55.63 3.42 -18.68
CA GLN A 704 -55.56 2.29 -17.74
C GLN A 704 -55.29 0.94 -18.46
N SER A 705 -54.54 0.07 -17.76
CA SER A 705 -54.72 -1.40 -17.58
C SER A 705 -54.58 -2.40 -18.74
N THR A 706 -53.85 -3.49 -18.48
CA THR A 706 -54.27 -4.93 -18.46
C THR A 706 -52.98 -5.79 -18.45
N GLY A 707 -52.71 -6.86 -17.67
CA GLY A 707 -53.49 -7.76 -16.80
C GLY A 707 -53.46 -9.20 -17.33
N LYS A 708 -52.69 -10.13 -16.73
CA LYS A 708 -52.88 -11.63 -16.72
C LYS A 708 -51.74 -12.31 -15.92
N LYS A 709 -51.94 -12.79 -14.68
CA LYS A 709 -52.54 -14.06 -14.20
C LYS A 709 -51.70 -15.35 -14.38
N VAL A 710 -50.98 -15.68 -13.29
CA VAL A 710 -50.81 -16.96 -12.56
C VAL A 710 -51.15 -18.28 -13.28
N ALA A 711 -50.20 -19.23 -13.25
CA ALA A 711 -50.46 -20.67 -13.24
C ALA A 711 -49.60 -21.38 -12.17
N LYS A 712 -50.26 -22.12 -11.26
CA LYS A 712 -49.65 -23.02 -10.27
C LYS A 712 -49.21 -24.34 -10.93
N ARG A 713 -48.07 -24.92 -10.50
CA ARG A 713 -47.81 -26.37 -10.54
C ARG A 713 -47.22 -26.86 -9.20
N LYS A 714 -47.55 -28.11 -8.87
CA LYS A 714 -47.41 -28.84 -7.59
C LYS A 714 -46.02 -29.52 -7.44
N PRO A 715 -45.66 -30.02 -6.24
CA PRO A 715 -44.27 -30.29 -5.84
C PRO A 715 -43.76 -31.64 -6.37
N ILE A 716 -42.44 -31.70 -6.60
CA ILE A 716 -41.71 -32.95 -6.84
C ILE A 716 -40.67 -33.06 -5.72
N GLY A 717 -40.70 -34.21 -5.04
CA GLY A 717 -40.06 -34.43 -3.75
C GLY A 717 -38.53 -34.56 -3.78
N ASP A 718 -38.00 -34.41 -2.58
CA ASP A 718 -36.60 -34.40 -2.17
C ASP A 718 -35.74 -35.52 -2.76
N LYS A 719 -34.53 -35.13 -3.17
CA LYS A 719 -33.30 -35.88 -2.88
C LYS A 719 -32.19 -34.88 -2.57
N VAL A 720 -32.04 -34.58 -1.27
CA VAL A 720 -30.85 -33.92 -0.73
C VAL A 720 -29.65 -34.83 -1.01
N ARG A 721 -28.84 -34.45 -1.99
CA ARG A 721 -27.43 -34.87 -2.02
C ARG A 721 -26.72 -33.87 -1.12
N LYS A 722 -26.32 -34.32 0.08
CA LYS A 722 -25.35 -33.59 0.88
C LYS A 722 -24.04 -33.59 0.10
N SER A 723 -23.84 -32.56 -0.73
CA SER A 723 -22.52 -32.20 -1.22
C SER A 723 -21.72 -31.77 0.00
N LYS A 724 -20.61 -32.47 0.25
CA LYS A 724 -19.61 -32.01 1.20
C LYS A 724 -19.07 -30.70 0.62
N LEU A 725 -19.49 -29.58 1.17
CA LEU A 725 -19.00 -28.26 0.80
C LEU A 725 -17.51 -28.25 1.16
N VAL A 726 -16.65 -28.10 0.16
CA VAL A 726 -15.23 -27.86 0.37
C VAL A 726 -15.08 -26.35 0.35
N ILE A 727 -14.93 -25.77 1.54
CA ILE A 727 -14.55 -24.38 1.70
C ILE A 727 -13.03 -24.37 1.67
N ASP A 728 -12.45 -23.41 0.95
CA ASP A 728 -11.01 -23.21 0.90
C ASP A 728 -10.50 -22.89 2.32
N PRO A 729 -9.51 -23.63 2.86
CA PRO A 729 -8.99 -23.41 4.21
C PRO A 729 -8.45 -21.99 4.44
N ASP A 730 -8.00 -21.32 3.37
CA ASP A 730 -7.36 -20.00 3.43
C ASP A 730 -8.34 -18.85 3.14
N LEU A 731 -9.66 -19.14 3.06
CA LEU A 731 -10.68 -18.13 2.79
C LEU A 731 -10.95 -17.20 3.99
N PHE A 732 -10.60 -17.63 5.19
CA PHE A 732 -10.73 -16.87 6.42
C PHE A 732 -9.37 -16.88 7.12
N SER A 733 -8.85 -15.71 7.49
CA SER A 733 -7.63 -15.63 8.31
C SER A 733 -7.89 -16.12 9.74
N GLN A 734 -6.82 -16.36 10.51
CA GLN A 734 -6.91 -17.02 11.81
C GLN A 734 -7.64 -16.16 12.87
N ASP A 735 -7.53 -14.85 12.76
CA ASP A 735 -8.26 -13.80 13.48
C ASP A 735 -9.74 -13.70 13.07
N GLU A 736 -10.06 -13.87 11.78
CA GLU A 736 -11.45 -13.86 11.27
C GLU A 736 -12.26 -15.11 11.66
N LEU A 737 -11.63 -16.17 12.20
CA LEU A 737 -12.32 -17.40 12.56
C LEU A 737 -13.36 -17.20 13.67
N GLY A 738 -13.11 -16.26 14.59
CA GLY A 738 -14.04 -15.86 15.66
C GLY A 738 -15.27 -15.14 15.08
N ASP A 739 -15.02 -14.08 14.31
CA ASP A 739 -16.06 -13.26 13.69
C ASP A 739 -16.90 -14.04 12.67
N ARG A 740 -16.27 -15.01 11.98
CA ARG A 740 -16.98 -15.93 11.09
C ARG A 740 -18.04 -16.75 11.84
N VAL A 741 -17.75 -17.22 13.06
CA VAL A 741 -18.74 -18.00 13.84
C VAL A 741 -19.93 -17.14 14.20
N ALA A 742 -19.70 -15.89 14.62
CA ALA A 742 -20.75 -14.92 14.90
C ALA A 742 -21.57 -14.58 13.65
N ALA A 743 -20.93 -14.33 12.50
CA ALA A 743 -21.58 -14.06 11.24
C ALA A 743 -22.41 -15.27 10.73
N VAL A 744 -21.93 -16.49 10.95
CA VAL A 744 -22.67 -17.74 10.64
C VAL A 744 -23.91 -17.89 11.53
N ASP A 745 -23.83 -17.56 12.82
CA ASP A 745 -24.98 -17.67 13.72
C ASP A 745 -26.02 -16.57 13.49
N TRP A 746 -25.58 -15.34 13.17
CA TRP A 746 -26.45 -14.28 12.71
C TRP A 746 -27.17 -14.66 11.40
N THR A 747 -26.44 -15.18 10.40
CA THR A 747 -27.06 -15.62 9.13
C THR A 747 -28.04 -16.78 9.32
N LYS A 748 -27.78 -17.73 10.23
CA LYS A 748 -28.77 -18.76 10.62
C LYS A 748 -30.04 -18.12 11.20
N GLY A 749 -29.91 -17.06 11.99
CA GLY A 749 -31.02 -16.27 12.52
C GLY A 749 -31.82 -15.60 11.40
N ALA A 750 -31.14 -14.90 10.49
CA ALA A 750 -31.74 -14.19 9.37
C ALA A 750 -32.47 -15.14 8.39
N LEU A 751 -31.88 -16.30 8.09
CA LEU A 751 -32.52 -17.34 7.26
C LEU A 751 -33.75 -17.93 7.93
N LYS A 752 -33.74 -18.12 9.26
CA LYS A 752 -34.95 -18.53 10.02
C LYS A 752 -36.01 -17.44 10.06
N GLY A 753 -35.60 -16.17 10.06
CA GLY A 753 -36.47 -14.99 9.96
C GLY A 753 -37.12 -14.81 8.58
N GLY A 754 -36.69 -15.56 7.57
CA GLY A 754 -37.23 -15.49 6.22
C GLY A 754 -36.63 -14.37 5.36
N THR A 755 -35.48 -13.83 5.75
CA THR A 755 -34.73 -12.84 4.96
C THR A 755 -34.15 -13.51 3.71
N ASP A 756 -34.26 -12.84 2.56
CA ASP A 756 -33.73 -13.34 1.29
C ASP A 756 -32.20 -13.40 1.30
N GLU A 757 -31.61 -14.46 0.73
CA GLU A 757 -30.14 -14.67 0.70
C GLU A 757 -29.38 -13.51 0.06
N ARG A 758 -29.98 -12.81 -0.91
CA ARG A 758 -29.39 -11.64 -1.56
C ARG A 758 -29.28 -10.44 -0.61
N SER A 759 -30.24 -10.29 0.30
CA SER A 759 -30.22 -9.24 1.32
C SER A 759 -29.22 -9.56 2.42
N ILE A 760 -29.11 -10.83 2.80
CA ILE A 760 -28.09 -11.31 3.75
C ILE A 760 -26.69 -11.12 3.18
N LEU A 761 -26.49 -11.43 1.90
CA LEU A 761 -25.21 -11.24 1.22
C LEU A 761 -24.81 -9.76 1.16
N MET A 762 -25.74 -8.86 0.85
CA MET A 762 -25.50 -7.42 0.91
C MET A 762 -25.15 -6.95 2.32
N GLN A 763 -25.82 -7.48 3.35
CA GLN A 763 -25.56 -7.11 4.75
C GLN A 763 -24.19 -7.58 5.23
N LEU A 764 -23.76 -8.79 4.89
CA LEU A 764 -22.42 -9.28 5.20
C LEU A 764 -21.33 -8.46 4.50
N GLN A 765 -21.57 -8.05 3.25
CA GLN A 765 -20.63 -7.18 2.53
C GLN A 765 -20.54 -5.78 3.13
N THR A 766 -21.63 -5.24 3.65
CA THR A 766 -21.60 -3.95 4.36
C THR A 766 -20.90 -4.02 5.73
N THR A 767 -20.81 -5.21 6.33
CA THR A 767 -20.06 -5.43 7.58
C THR A 767 -18.60 -5.82 7.33
N GLY A 768 -18.09 -5.66 6.10
CA GLY A 768 -16.68 -5.87 5.76
C GLY A 768 -16.33 -7.25 5.18
N TRP A 769 -17.26 -8.20 5.06
CA TRP A 769 -16.95 -9.51 4.46
C TRP A 769 -16.85 -9.44 2.94
N SER A 770 -15.79 -10.01 2.36
CA SER A 770 -15.67 -10.12 0.91
C SER A 770 -16.82 -10.94 0.28
N ALA A 771 -17.06 -10.79 -1.01
CA ALA A 771 -18.10 -11.55 -1.72
C ALA A 771 -17.91 -13.09 -1.62
N PRO A 772 -16.67 -13.63 -1.71
CA PRO A 772 -16.40 -15.06 -1.46
C PRO A 772 -16.65 -15.48 -0.01
N GLN A 773 -16.19 -14.71 0.99
CA GLN A 773 -16.41 -15.00 2.41
C GLN A 773 -17.90 -14.97 2.77
N SER A 774 -18.64 -13.95 2.30
CA SER A 774 -20.09 -13.82 2.51
C SER A 774 -20.87 -15.02 1.97
N ARG A 775 -20.47 -15.54 0.80
CA ARG A 775 -21.08 -16.76 0.23
C ARG A 775 -20.72 -18.00 1.04
N ALA A 776 -19.48 -18.12 1.49
CA ALA A 776 -19.06 -19.23 2.35
C ALA A 776 -19.78 -19.21 3.72
N ILE A 777 -19.99 -18.04 4.32
CA ILE A 777 -20.78 -17.87 5.56
C ILE A 777 -22.23 -18.30 5.34
N ILE A 778 -22.87 -17.86 4.25
CA ILE A 778 -24.23 -18.28 3.90
C ILE A 778 -24.29 -19.79 3.67
N ASP A 779 -23.32 -20.39 3.00
CA ASP A 779 -23.30 -21.83 2.74
C ASP A 779 -22.98 -22.66 4.01
N LEU A 780 -22.17 -22.13 4.93
CA LEU A 780 -21.96 -22.69 6.28
C LEU A 780 -23.24 -22.64 7.13
N SER A 781 -24.01 -21.55 7.04
CA SER A 781 -25.26 -21.37 7.78
C SER A 781 -26.39 -22.33 7.34
N LYS A 782 -26.28 -22.90 6.13
CA LYS A 782 -27.22 -23.88 5.56
C LYS A 782 -26.90 -25.33 5.90
N GLN A 783 -25.73 -25.62 6.49
CA GLN A 783 -25.34 -26.96 6.95
C GLN A 783 -26.06 -27.34 8.24
#